data_AF-A0A9W6JKP3-F1
#
_entry.id   AF-A0A9W6JKP3-F1
#
_cell.length_a   1.000
_cell.length_b   1.000
_cell.length_c   1.000
_cell.angle_alpha   90.00
_cell.angle_beta   90.00
_cell.angle_gamma   90.00
#
_symmetry.space_group_name_H-M   'P 1'
#
loop_
_entity.id
_entity.type
_entity.pdbx_description
1 polymer ?
#
loop_
_entity_poly.entity_id
_entity_poly.type
_entity_poly.pdbx_seq_one_letter_code
_entity_poly.pdbx_strand_id
1 'polypeptide(L)'
;MALDVYRRKRDFKKTSEPAGSDDALGSGDGYLIQKHAARRLHYDLRLEMDGVLKSWAVTKGPSLVPGEKRLAVRTEDHPIEYGTFEGTIPKGEYGGGAVALWDRGRWSPIGDAARGFKKGHIAFELHGEKLSGRWHLVRIADRRGETRENWLLIKGDDEAARGASDPDILEERPESVKTGRLVEEIAGEAPGWSSKTGRIKKRPPAAAAKRATSRSPKARDAGGAAAFPAKAKPAPLPDFVPPALATLAPKAPAGARWIHEIKFDGYRLLARVDAGRVKLLTRSGLDWTKRFGKPIVGALKALQTKDALIDGELVVENAAGASDFSALQEALSEGRTDGFVFFAFDLLHLDGHDLTGCGLLDRKQALAKLIAGADPVIRFSEHFDENGGLVLEHACRLSLEGVVSKPRDGKYVSGRGRGWVKSKCAHRQEFVIGGYMPSSTAPNAIGSLALGAYEDGRLAYVGRVGTGFSAKVAADLFGKLKPLEAKRSPFAEKLTADEARGVRFVKPELVAEIEFRAWTGDHHLRHAAFRGLREDKPADEVRRETQSDGAPEAVAAPSVKLTHPDRLYWPETGVTKQGLADYYMEVWPKIAPFVVGRPLSLLRCPGGVAEQCFFQKHGWKGMNKHIGLATDPTDDEPVLTIDSREGLLGLVQGGVLEIHPWGSSMEALEKPDMIIMDLDPGEGVAWSAVIDAALEVKKRLEAAGLTAFVKTSGGKGLHVVAPVKPKAEWPDAKAFAKAIADAMAADLPSRYVATVSKAKRRGKILIDYLRNGRGATAVAPYSTRARPGAAVSAPLSWDELGPGVGPAQFTVDNMPARLAAMASDPWDGFRKAAAPIPDGAKTKRRRAG
;
A
#
# COMPACT_ATOMS: atom_id res chain seq x y z
N MET A 1 -25.07 -10.90 -30.98
CA MET A 1 -25.13 -12.13 -30.16
C MET A 1 -23.73 -12.43 -29.60
N ALA A 2 -23.63 -13.14 -28.47
CA ALA A 2 -22.38 -13.31 -27.71
C ALA A 2 -21.25 -13.98 -28.53
N LEU A 3 -21.60 -14.81 -29.53
CA LEU A 3 -20.65 -15.57 -30.36
C LEU A 3 -20.30 -14.89 -31.70
N ASP A 4 -20.82 -13.70 -31.99
CA ASP A 4 -20.62 -13.07 -33.33
C ASP A 4 -19.15 -12.79 -33.63
N VAL A 5 -18.38 -12.34 -32.63
CA VAL A 5 -16.93 -12.09 -32.80
C VAL A 5 -16.19 -13.41 -33.06
N TYR A 6 -16.59 -14.49 -32.38
CA TYR A 6 -16.01 -15.81 -32.57
C TYR A 6 -16.26 -16.32 -33.99
N ARG A 7 -17.53 -16.32 -34.44
CA ARG A 7 -17.93 -16.78 -35.77
C ARG A 7 -17.30 -15.97 -36.90
N ARG A 8 -17.17 -14.65 -36.75
CA ARG A 8 -16.52 -13.77 -37.76
C ARG A 8 -15.03 -14.00 -37.93
N LYS A 9 -14.34 -14.50 -36.89
CA LYS A 9 -12.88 -14.71 -36.91
C LYS A 9 -12.47 -16.05 -37.50
N ARG A 10 -13.40 -16.99 -37.74
CA ARG A 10 -13.10 -18.34 -38.24
C ARG A 10 -13.71 -18.57 -39.61
N ASP A 11 -13.02 -19.33 -40.44
CA ASP A 11 -13.59 -19.98 -41.63
C ASP A 11 -13.87 -21.45 -41.31
N PHE A 12 -15.11 -21.77 -40.94
CA PHE A 12 -15.54 -23.13 -40.56
C PHE A 12 -15.51 -24.14 -41.72
N LYS A 13 -15.22 -23.69 -42.95
CA LYS A 13 -14.92 -24.61 -44.06
C LYS A 13 -13.48 -25.13 -44.01
N LYS A 14 -12.60 -24.46 -43.26
CA LYS A 14 -11.17 -24.78 -43.15
C LYS A 14 -10.78 -25.26 -41.77
N THR A 15 -11.32 -24.65 -40.72
CA THR A 15 -11.07 -25.08 -39.33
C THR A 15 -12.08 -26.13 -38.90
N SER A 16 -11.64 -27.10 -38.10
CA SER A 16 -12.53 -28.08 -37.46
C SER A 16 -13.07 -27.61 -36.10
N GLU A 17 -12.89 -26.33 -35.77
CA GLU A 17 -13.48 -25.73 -34.58
C GLU A 17 -15.02 -25.67 -34.71
N PRO A 18 -15.78 -25.92 -33.63
CA PRO A 18 -17.25 -25.86 -33.67
C PRO A 18 -17.77 -24.43 -33.80
N ALA A 19 -18.72 -24.20 -34.72
CA ALA A 19 -19.37 -22.89 -34.89
C ALA A 19 -20.28 -22.47 -33.71
N GLY A 20 -20.71 -23.46 -32.90
CA GLY A 20 -21.58 -23.29 -31.74
C GLY A 20 -23.04 -23.04 -32.07
N SER A 21 -23.95 -23.59 -31.26
CA SER A 21 -25.38 -23.26 -31.32
C SER A 21 -25.73 -22.09 -30.40
N ASP A 22 -26.66 -21.23 -30.82
CA ASP A 22 -27.22 -20.19 -29.95
C ASP A 22 -28.21 -20.77 -28.91
N ASP A 23 -28.64 -22.03 -29.09
CA ASP A 23 -29.54 -22.78 -28.19
C ASP A 23 -28.79 -23.69 -27.19
N ALA A 24 -27.45 -23.68 -27.20
CA ALA A 24 -26.66 -24.53 -26.31
C ALA A 24 -26.73 -24.03 -24.86
N LEU A 25 -27.58 -24.67 -24.05
CA LEU A 25 -27.64 -24.46 -22.60
C LEU A 25 -26.56 -25.33 -21.92
N GLY A 26 -25.44 -24.71 -21.54
CA GLY A 26 -24.46 -25.37 -20.69
C GLY A 26 -24.91 -25.44 -19.21
N SER A 27 -24.12 -26.10 -18.35
CA SER A 27 -24.44 -26.29 -16.94
C SER A 27 -24.25 -25.04 -16.06
N GLY A 28 -23.64 -23.98 -16.60
CA GLY A 28 -23.34 -22.72 -15.93
C GLY A 28 -22.14 -22.76 -14.99
N ASP A 29 -21.46 -23.90 -14.87
CA ASP A 29 -20.38 -24.15 -13.91
C ASP A 29 -19.16 -24.86 -14.53
N GLY A 30 -19.13 -25.05 -15.85
CA GLY A 30 -18.01 -25.67 -16.54
C GLY A 30 -16.73 -24.82 -16.54
N TYR A 31 -15.57 -25.44 -16.33
CA TYR A 31 -14.28 -24.79 -16.62
C TYR A 31 -13.35 -25.72 -17.39
N LEU A 32 -12.44 -25.10 -18.14
CA LEU A 32 -11.34 -25.81 -18.77
C LEU A 32 -10.14 -24.91 -19.03
N ILE A 33 -9.00 -25.56 -19.30
CA ILE A 33 -7.79 -24.93 -19.79
C ILE A 33 -7.30 -25.68 -21.02
N GLN A 34 -7.06 -24.97 -22.12
CA GLN A 34 -6.45 -25.53 -23.32
C GLN A 34 -5.00 -25.02 -23.47
N LYS A 35 -4.04 -25.93 -23.61
CA LYS A 35 -2.65 -25.60 -23.94
C LYS A 35 -2.57 -25.40 -25.45
N HIS A 36 -2.19 -24.20 -25.89
CA HIS A 36 -2.28 -23.79 -27.27
C HIS A 36 -0.91 -23.38 -27.82
N ALA A 37 -0.35 -24.22 -28.70
CA ALA A 37 0.90 -24.00 -29.42
C ALA A 37 0.66 -23.22 -30.72
N ALA A 38 0.21 -21.96 -30.59
CA ALA A 38 0.08 -21.02 -31.70
C ALA A 38 1.43 -20.35 -32.02
N ARG A 39 1.45 -19.09 -32.50
CA ARG A 39 2.70 -18.31 -32.68
C ARG A 39 3.56 -18.25 -31.40
N ARG A 40 2.91 -18.31 -30.23
CA ARG A 40 3.53 -18.45 -28.90
C ARG A 40 2.68 -19.42 -28.10
N LEU A 41 3.35 -20.27 -27.32
CA LEU A 41 2.67 -21.17 -26.38
C LEU A 41 1.94 -20.34 -25.31
N HIS A 42 0.69 -20.69 -25.03
CA HIS A 42 -0.11 -20.12 -23.94
C HIS A 42 -1.16 -21.12 -23.48
N TYR A 43 -1.84 -20.80 -22.37
CA TYR A 43 -2.90 -21.62 -21.79
C TYR A 43 -4.19 -20.82 -21.75
N ASP A 44 -5.20 -21.24 -22.49
CA ASP A 44 -6.50 -20.59 -22.55
C ASP A 44 -7.38 -21.05 -21.38
N LEU A 45 -7.49 -20.24 -20.32
CA LEU A 45 -8.45 -20.44 -19.24
C LEU A 45 -9.84 -20.05 -19.70
N ARG A 46 -10.83 -20.93 -19.51
CA ARG A 46 -12.21 -20.66 -19.86
C ARG A 46 -13.16 -21.03 -18.72
N LEU A 47 -14.03 -20.09 -18.38
CA LEU A 47 -15.10 -20.26 -17.39
C LEU A 47 -16.44 -20.14 -18.11
N GLU A 48 -17.32 -21.11 -17.91
CA GLU A 48 -18.67 -21.08 -18.42
C GLU A 48 -19.51 -20.07 -17.64
N MET A 49 -20.08 -19.10 -18.33
CA MET A 49 -20.92 -18.05 -17.73
C MET A 49 -21.79 -17.42 -18.83
N ASP A 50 -23.07 -17.14 -18.51
CA ASP A 50 -24.04 -16.53 -19.43
C ASP A 50 -24.22 -17.31 -20.76
N GLY A 51 -24.19 -18.65 -20.71
CA GLY A 51 -24.37 -19.51 -21.88
C GLY A 51 -23.18 -19.58 -22.85
N VAL A 52 -22.03 -19.04 -22.47
CA VAL A 52 -20.80 -19.06 -23.29
C VAL A 52 -19.56 -19.36 -22.44
N LEU A 53 -18.45 -19.71 -23.09
CA LEU A 53 -17.14 -19.84 -22.46
C LEU A 53 -16.43 -18.49 -22.46
N LYS A 54 -16.41 -17.85 -21.29
CA LYS A 54 -15.62 -16.64 -21.06
C LYS A 54 -14.15 -17.03 -21.04
N SER A 55 -13.33 -16.48 -21.95
CA SER A 55 -11.99 -16.98 -22.24
C SER A 55 -10.84 -15.97 -22.01
N TRP A 56 -9.70 -16.47 -21.51
CA TRP A 56 -8.47 -15.71 -21.27
C TRP A 56 -7.22 -16.49 -21.66
N ALA A 57 -6.33 -15.89 -22.45
CA ALA A 57 -5.03 -16.44 -22.80
C ALA A 57 -3.99 -16.13 -21.70
N VAL A 58 -3.59 -17.15 -20.93
CA VAL A 58 -2.58 -17.06 -19.86
C VAL A 58 -1.21 -17.40 -20.43
N THR A 59 -0.41 -16.37 -20.69
CA THR A 59 0.84 -16.48 -21.48
C THR A 59 1.90 -17.39 -20.87
N LYS A 60 2.02 -17.44 -19.54
CA LYS A 60 2.94 -18.32 -18.81
C LYS A 60 2.25 -19.53 -18.15
N GLY A 61 0.97 -19.74 -18.44
CA GLY A 61 0.14 -20.72 -17.75
C GLY A 61 -0.19 -20.37 -16.29
N PRO A 62 -1.11 -21.12 -15.66
CA PRO A 62 -1.44 -20.99 -14.24
C PRO A 62 -0.22 -21.31 -13.35
N SER A 63 -0.03 -20.58 -12.25
CA SER A 63 0.89 -20.95 -11.17
C SER A 63 0.09 -21.49 -9.99
N LEU A 64 0.58 -22.52 -9.32
CA LEU A 64 0.05 -22.95 -8.02
C LEU A 64 0.70 -22.20 -6.84
N VAL A 65 1.65 -21.29 -7.10
CA VAL A 65 2.31 -20.49 -6.06
C VAL A 65 1.44 -19.27 -5.71
N PRO A 66 0.97 -19.14 -4.44
CA PRO A 66 0.17 -17.99 -4.02
C PRO A 66 0.91 -16.67 -4.24
N GLY A 67 0.17 -15.66 -4.67
CA GLY A 67 0.72 -14.31 -4.91
C GLY A 67 1.51 -14.16 -6.23
N GLU A 68 1.85 -15.24 -6.93
CA GLU A 68 2.43 -15.15 -8.27
C GLU A 68 1.36 -14.75 -9.29
N LYS A 69 1.54 -13.57 -9.91
CA LYS A 69 0.54 -12.97 -10.80
C LYS A 69 0.79 -13.40 -12.26
N ARG A 70 -0.14 -14.16 -12.85
CA ARG A 70 -0.07 -14.59 -14.25
C ARG A 70 -0.93 -13.69 -15.14
N LEU A 71 -0.33 -13.05 -16.14
CA LEU A 71 -1.09 -12.24 -17.12
C LEU A 71 -2.05 -13.13 -17.92
N ALA A 72 -3.33 -12.81 -17.85
CA ALA A 72 -4.45 -13.47 -18.51
C ALA A 72 -5.15 -12.47 -19.44
N VAL A 73 -4.91 -12.56 -20.75
CA VAL A 73 -5.45 -11.62 -21.73
C VAL A 73 -6.82 -12.08 -22.20
N ARG A 74 -7.86 -11.25 -22.07
CA ARG A 74 -9.21 -11.59 -22.50
C ARG A 74 -9.27 -11.83 -24.01
N THR A 75 -9.92 -12.92 -24.40
CA THR A 75 -10.23 -13.23 -25.80
C THR A 75 -11.74 -13.21 -26.02
N GLU A 76 -12.19 -13.38 -27.27
CA GLU A 76 -13.63 -13.48 -27.56
C GLU A 76 -14.29 -14.63 -26.79
N ASP A 77 -15.61 -14.52 -26.58
CA ASP A 77 -16.40 -15.60 -25.99
C ASP A 77 -16.45 -16.78 -26.97
N HIS A 78 -16.33 -18.01 -26.45
CA HIS A 78 -16.35 -19.22 -27.26
C HIS A 78 -17.64 -20.02 -26.99
N PRO A 79 -18.12 -20.82 -27.96
CA PRO A 79 -19.28 -21.67 -27.74
C PRO A 79 -18.96 -22.79 -26.75
N ILE A 80 -19.96 -23.26 -26.00
CA ILE A 80 -19.80 -24.31 -24.99
C ILE A 80 -19.18 -25.57 -25.61
N GLU A 81 -19.58 -25.91 -26.83
CA GLU A 81 -19.10 -27.05 -27.60
C GLU A 81 -17.59 -26.99 -27.86
N TYR A 82 -17.01 -25.78 -27.94
CA TYR A 82 -15.57 -25.57 -28.08
C TYR A 82 -14.77 -26.14 -26.90
N GLY A 83 -15.38 -26.24 -25.72
CA GLY A 83 -14.71 -26.75 -24.52
C GLY A 83 -14.20 -28.19 -24.64
N THR A 84 -14.71 -28.95 -25.61
CA THR A 84 -14.25 -30.31 -25.89
C THR A 84 -13.24 -30.40 -27.04
N PHE A 85 -12.91 -29.28 -27.68
CA PHE A 85 -12.02 -29.23 -28.84
C PHE A 85 -10.56 -29.54 -28.46
N GLU A 86 -9.97 -30.44 -29.23
CA GLU A 86 -8.54 -30.79 -29.22
C GLU A 86 -8.15 -31.16 -30.65
N GLY A 87 -7.06 -30.59 -31.15
CA GLY A 87 -6.61 -30.78 -32.53
C GLY A 87 -5.75 -29.63 -33.04
N THR A 88 -5.43 -29.67 -34.34
CA THR A 88 -4.58 -28.65 -35.00
C THR A 88 -5.41 -27.70 -35.84
N ILE A 89 -5.39 -26.41 -35.48
CA ILE A 89 -5.99 -25.34 -36.27
C ILE A 89 -5.06 -25.03 -37.45
N PRO A 90 -5.54 -25.03 -38.71
CA PRO A 90 -4.69 -24.86 -39.89
C PRO A 90 -3.80 -23.60 -39.85
N LYS A 91 -2.58 -23.71 -40.37
CA LYS A 91 -1.65 -22.57 -40.45
C LYS A 91 -2.24 -21.47 -41.35
N GLY A 92 -2.30 -20.25 -40.84
CA GLY A 92 -2.88 -19.09 -41.55
C GLY A 92 -4.29 -18.73 -41.09
N GLU A 93 -4.99 -19.67 -40.46
CA GLU A 93 -6.26 -19.39 -39.78
C GLU A 93 -6.03 -18.63 -38.46
N TYR A 94 -7.06 -17.94 -37.99
CA TYR A 94 -7.02 -17.22 -36.72
C TYR A 94 -6.83 -18.20 -35.56
N GLY A 95 -5.71 -18.08 -34.84
CA GLY A 95 -5.35 -19.05 -33.80
C GLY A 95 -4.68 -20.32 -34.34
N GLY A 96 -4.15 -20.32 -35.57
CA GLY A 96 -3.44 -21.48 -36.13
C GLY A 96 -2.34 -22.03 -35.21
N GLY A 97 -2.39 -23.34 -34.95
CA GLY A 97 -1.56 -24.02 -33.95
C GLY A 97 -2.23 -25.30 -33.40
N ALA A 98 -1.46 -26.10 -32.67
CA ALA A 98 -1.98 -27.29 -31.99
C ALA A 98 -2.62 -26.91 -30.64
N VAL A 99 -3.78 -27.46 -30.34
CA VAL A 99 -4.57 -27.21 -29.13
C VAL A 99 -4.77 -28.54 -28.40
N ALA A 100 -4.32 -28.62 -27.15
CA ALA A 100 -4.52 -29.75 -26.25
C ALA A 100 -5.47 -29.36 -25.11
N LEU A 101 -6.45 -30.21 -24.77
CA LEU A 101 -7.30 -29.98 -23.59
C LEU A 101 -6.50 -30.33 -22.32
N TRP A 102 -5.89 -29.32 -21.69
CA TRP A 102 -4.90 -29.49 -20.62
C TRP A 102 -5.52 -29.71 -19.25
N ASP A 103 -6.65 -29.07 -18.94
CA ASP A 103 -7.41 -29.30 -17.72
C ASP A 103 -8.91 -29.11 -17.98
N ARG A 104 -9.78 -29.73 -17.16
CA ARG A 104 -11.23 -29.55 -17.20
C ARG A 104 -11.87 -29.90 -15.86
N GLY A 105 -13.02 -29.31 -15.57
CA GLY A 105 -13.82 -29.65 -14.41
C GLY A 105 -14.97 -28.66 -14.20
N ARG A 106 -15.29 -28.39 -12.92
CA ARG A 106 -16.26 -27.37 -12.52
C ARG A 106 -15.61 -26.22 -11.78
N TRP A 107 -16.16 -25.02 -11.93
CA TRP A 107 -15.79 -23.87 -11.12
C TRP A 107 -16.97 -23.42 -10.28
N SER A 108 -16.69 -22.76 -9.17
CA SER A 108 -17.72 -22.18 -8.29
C SER A 108 -17.32 -20.75 -7.94
N PRO A 109 -18.13 -19.74 -8.29
CA PRO A 109 -17.82 -18.36 -7.95
C PRO A 109 -17.91 -18.13 -6.43
N ILE A 110 -16.96 -17.37 -5.90
CA ILE A 110 -17.01 -16.84 -4.55
C ILE A 110 -17.65 -15.45 -4.65
N GLY A 111 -18.96 -15.39 -4.41
CA GLY A 111 -19.79 -14.20 -4.64
C GLY A 111 -20.50 -14.21 -6.00
N ASP A 112 -20.96 -13.05 -6.45
CA ASP A 112 -21.67 -12.90 -7.73
C ASP A 112 -20.69 -12.83 -8.91
N ALA A 113 -20.68 -13.89 -9.72
CA ALA A 113 -19.82 -14.04 -10.89
C ALA A 113 -20.00 -12.92 -11.93
N ALA A 114 -21.24 -12.60 -12.30
CA ALA A 114 -21.54 -11.62 -13.35
C ALA A 114 -21.16 -10.20 -12.90
N ARG A 115 -21.45 -9.87 -11.64
CA ARG A 115 -21.03 -8.60 -11.03
C ARG A 115 -19.53 -8.52 -10.87
N GLY A 116 -18.88 -9.60 -10.43
CA GLY A 116 -17.42 -9.70 -10.34
C GLY A 116 -16.74 -9.52 -11.70
N PHE A 117 -17.28 -10.18 -12.73
CA PHE A 117 -16.82 -10.04 -14.11
C PHE A 117 -17.01 -8.60 -14.62
N LYS A 118 -18.07 -7.88 -14.23
CA LYS A 118 -18.28 -6.47 -14.60
C LYS A 118 -17.44 -5.48 -13.77
N LYS A 119 -17.16 -5.77 -12.51
CA LYS A 119 -16.33 -4.95 -11.61
C LYS A 119 -14.83 -5.13 -11.87
N GLY A 120 -14.44 -6.28 -12.42
CA GLY A 120 -13.05 -6.58 -12.75
C GLY A 120 -12.36 -7.38 -11.66
N HIS A 121 -13.11 -8.17 -10.89
CA HIS A 121 -12.55 -9.09 -9.91
C HIS A 121 -13.51 -10.25 -9.73
N ILE A 122 -13.06 -11.45 -10.10
CA ILE A 122 -13.78 -12.71 -9.88
C ILE A 122 -12.92 -13.55 -8.95
N ALA A 123 -13.42 -13.83 -7.75
CA ALA A 123 -12.88 -14.87 -6.89
C ALA A 123 -13.67 -16.15 -7.15
N PHE A 124 -13.00 -17.29 -7.26
CA PHE A 124 -13.65 -18.57 -7.56
C PHE A 124 -12.83 -19.76 -7.09
N GLU A 125 -13.48 -20.91 -6.93
CA GLU A 125 -12.84 -22.20 -6.73
C GLU A 125 -12.86 -23.01 -8.03
N LEU A 126 -11.77 -23.73 -8.28
CA LEU A 126 -11.68 -24.74 -9.33
C LEU A 126 -11.76 -26.14 -8.72
N HIS A 127 -12.45 -27.03 -9.42
CA HIS A 127 -12.57 -28.45 -9.11
C HIS A 127 -12.38 -29.26 -10.39
N GLY A 128 -11.14 -29.45 -10.84
CA GLY A 128 -10.91 -30.33 -11.98
C GLY A 128 -9.69 -31.21 -11.85
N GLU A 129 -9.28 -31.76 -12.98
CA GLU A 129 -8.38 -32.91 -13.02
C GLU A 129 -6.93 -32.57 -12.66
N LYS A 130 -6.53 -31.29 -12.83
CA LYS A 130 -5.19 -30.80 -12.45
C LYS A 130 -5.22 -29.63 -11.49
N LEU A 131 -6.07 -28.63 -11.72
CA LEU A 131 -6.18 -27.49 -10.83
C LEU A 131 -7.34 -27.65 -9.85
N SER A 132 -7.07 -27.31 -8.60
CA SER A 132 -8.08 -27.22 -7.55
C SER A 132 -7.85 -26.01 -6.64
N GLY A 133 -8.81 -25.73 -5.77
CA GLY A 133 -8.73 -24.66 -4.76
C GLY A 133 -9.15 -23.30 -5.29
N ARG A 134 -8.89 -22.25 -4.51
CA ARG A 134 -9.26 -20.85 -4.74
C ARG A 134 -8.32 -20.15 -5.69
N TRP A 135 -8.91 -19.30 -6.53
CA TRP A 135 -8.27 -18.50 -7.55
C TRP A 135 -8.93 -17.12 -7.64
N HIS A 136 -8.17 -16.16 -8.16
CA HIS A 136 -8.66 -14.83 -8.47
C HIS A 136 -8.32 -14.47 -9.92
N LEU A 137 -9.32 -13.93 -10.63
CA LEU A 137 -9.13 -13.16 -11.84
C LEU A 137 -9.35 -11.68 -11.50
N VAL A 138 -8.31 -10.86 -11.64
CA VAL A 138 -8.37 -9.41 -11.38
C VAL A 138 -8.11 -8.64 -12.67
N ARG A 139 -9.10 -7.91 -13.16
CA ARG A 139 -9.00 -7.04 -14.33
C ARG A 139 -8.12 -5.86 -13.98
N ILE A 140 -7.11 -5.66 -14.80
CA ILE A 140 -6.27 -4.47 -14.80
C ILE A 140 -7.08 -3.38 -15.49
N ALA A 141 -7.11 -2.17 -14.91
CA ALA A 141 -7.85 -1.06 -15.49
C ALA A 141 -7.42 -0.81 -16.96
N ASP A 142 -8.40 -0.74 -17.86
CA ASP A 142 -8.17 -0.55 -19.29
C ASP A 142 -7.38 0.75 -19.54
N ARG A 143 -6.29 0.65 -20.31
CA ARG A 143 -5.47 1.80 -20.70
C ARG A 143 -6.07 2.46 -21.94
N ARG A 144 -5.97 3.79 -22.07
CA ARG A 144 -6.45 4.51 -23.27
C ARG A 144 -5.73 4.00 -24.54
N GLY A 145 -6.48 3.40 -25.47
CA GLY A 145 -5.97 2.85 -26.74
C GLY A 145 -5.71 1.34 -26.74
N GLU A 146 -5.90 0.67 -25.61
CA GLU A 146 -5.83 -0.79 -25.52
C GLU A 146 -7.14 -1.41 -26.01
N THR A 147 -7.07 -2.31 -26.99
CA THR A 147 -8.25 -3.00 -27.56
C THR A 147 -8.52 -4.35 -26.89
N ARG A 148 -7.65 -4.76 -25.96
CA ARG A 148 -7.69 -6.06 -25.30
C ARG A 148 -7.77 -5.86 -23.80
N GLU A 149 -8.76 -6.50 -23.20
CA GLU A 149 -9.05 -6.42 -21.78
C GLU A 149 -8.09 -7.34 -21.00
N ASN A 150 -7.23 -6.79 -20.15
CA ASN A 150 -6.17 -7.54 -19.47
C ASN A 150 -6.54 -7.90 -18.03
N TRP A 151 -6.28 -9.14 -17.64
CA TRP A 151 -6.53 -9.66 -16.30
C TRP A 151 -5.27 -10.31 -15.71
N LEU A 152 -5.29 -10.54 -14.40
CA LEU A 152 -4.31 -11.34 -13.67
C LEU A 152 -5.01 -12.57 -13.10
N LEU A 153 -4.52 -13.76 -13.43
CA LEU A 153 -4.85 -15.00 -12.75
C LEU A 153 -3.90 -15.20 -11.58
N ILE A 154 -4.44 -15.40 -10.38
CA ILE A 154 -3.68 -15.51 -9.14
C ILE A 154 -4.22 -16.70 -8.35
N LYS A 155 -3.33 -17.60 -7.90
CA LYS A 155 -3.70 -18.68 -6.99
C LYS A 155 -3.93 -18.12 -5.58
N GLY A 156 -5.04 -18.50 -4.96
CA GLY A 156 -5.28 -18.22 -3.53
C GLY A 156 -4.47 -19.16 -2.65
N ASP A 157 -4.10 -18.71 -1.45
CA ASP A 157 -3.41 -19.57 -0.48
C ASP A 157 -4.43 -20.52 0.18
N ASP A 158 -4.32 -21.81 -0.15
CA ASP A 158 -5.18 -22.90 0.32
C ASP A 158 -4.48 -24.25 0.16
N GLU A 159 -5.15 -25.34 0.51
CA GLU A 159 -4.57 -26.70 0.51
C GLU A 159 -4.07 -27.18 -0.86
N ALA A 160 -4.52 -26.57 -1.97
CA ALA A 160 -4.06 -26.89 -3.32
C ALA A 160 -2.91 -25.98 -3.80
N ALA A 161 -2.53 -24.98 -3.00
CA ALA A 161 -1.38 -24.14 -3.26
C ALA A 161 -0.05 -24.89 -3.11
N ARG A 162 0.98 -24.40 -3.79
CA ARG A 162 2.35 -24.94 -3.76
C ARG A 162 3.35 -23.85 -3.40
N GLY A 163 4.48 -24.25 -2.81
CA GLY A 163 5.60 -23.36 -2.54
C GLY A 163 6.37 -23.00 -3.81
N ALA A 164 7.13 -21.90 -3.77
CA ALA A 164 7.93 -21.42 -4.91
C ALA A 164 9.04 -22.39 -5.36
N SER A 165 9.40 -23.36 -4.51
CA SER A 165 10.39 -24.41 -4.80
C SER A 165 9.78 -25.74 -5.25
N ASP A 166 8.44 -25.87 -5.22
CA ASP A 166 7.78 -27.09 -5.67
C ASP A 166 7.81 -27.18 -7.22
N PRO A 167 7.80 -28.39 -7.80
CA PRO A 167 7.78 -28.55 -9.25
C PRO A 167 6.58 -27.85 -9.91
N ASP A 168 6.82 -27.22 -11.06
CA ASP A 168 5.79 -26.54 -11.82
C ASP A 168 4.78 -27.56 -12.38
N ILE A 169 3.50 -27.36 -12.10
CA ILE A 169 2.41 -28.22 -12.58
C ILE A 169 2.36 -28.31 -14.11
N LEU A 170 2.82 -27.27 -14.81
CA LEU A 170 2.88 -27.23 -16.27
C LEU A 170 3.92 -28.20 -16.84
N GLU A 171 4.96 -28.52 -16.06
CA GLU A 171 6.03 -29.46 -16.39
C GLU A 171 5.73 -30.87 -15.87
N GLU A 172 5.12 -31.00 -14.69
CA GLU A 172 4.74 -32.30 -14.12
C GLU A 172 3.59 -32.97 -14.87
N ARG A 173 2.61 -32.17 -15.29
CA ARG A 173 1.38 -32.64 -15.92
C ARG A 173 1.13 -31.94 -17.26
N PRO A 174 2.03 -32.05 -18.27
CA PRO A 174 1.90 -31.34 -19.54
C PRO A 174 0.85 -31.97 -20.48
N GLU A 175 0.38 -33.18 -20.19
CA GLU A 175 -0.47 -34.00 -21.05
C GLU A 175 -1.93 -33.55 -21.14
N SER A 176 -2.63 -33.91 -22.20
CA SER A 176 -4.07 -33.69 -22.32
C SER A 176 -4.86 -34.56 -21.33
N VAL A 177 -5.85 -33.99 -20.64
CA VAL A 177 -6.80 -34.76 -19.80
C VAL A 177 -7.79 -35.58 -20.65
N LYS A 178 -7.96 -35.23 -21.93
CA LYS A 178 -8.83 -35.94 -22.86
C LYS A 178 -8.14 -37.19 -23.43
N THR A 179 -6.92 -37.04 -23.93
CA THR A 179 -6.23 -38.11 -24.69
C THR A 179 -4.97 -38.65 -24.04
N GLY A 180 -4.38 -37.92 -23.07
CA GLY A 180 -3.08 -38.23 -22.48
C GLY A 180 -1.88 -37.84 -23.33
N ARG A 181 -2.10 -37.18 -24.48
CA ARG A 181 -1.05 -36.75 -25.42
C ARG A 181 -0.45 -35.40 -25.04
N LEU A 182 0.79 -35.15 -25.43
CA LEU A 182 1.42 -33.84 -25.37
C LEU A 182 0.96 -32.96 -26.55
N VAL A 183 1.07 -31.63 -26.43
CA VAL A 183 0.61 -30.71 -27.49
C VAL A 183 1.46 -30.83 -28.76
N GLU A 184 2.72 -31.21 -28.62
CA GLU A 184 3.67 -31.46 -29.70
C GLU A 184 3.30 -32.71 -30.50
N GLU A 185 2.73 -33.73 -29.84
CA GLU A 185 2.24 -34.95 -30.49
C GLU A 185 0.98 -34.68 -31.33
N ILE A 186 0.16 -33.70 -30.91
CA ILE A 186 -1.03 -33.25 -31.65
C ILE A 186 -0.63 -32.42 -32.87
N ALA A 187 0.46 -31.65 -32.79
CA ALA A 187 0.96 -30.81 -33.89
C ALA A 187 1.43 -31.61 -35.12
N GLY A 188 1.74 -32.90 -34.96
CA GLY A 188 2.19 -33.77 -36.04
C GLY A 188 1.06 -34.37 -36.91
N GLU A 189 -0.21 -34.17 -36.55
CA GLU A 189 -1.35 -34.69 -37.32
C GLU A 189 -1.85 -33.66 -38.36
N ALA A 190 -2.33 -34.16 -39.51
CA ALA A 190 -2.94 -33.33 -40.54
C ALA A 190 -4.15 -32.55 -39.99
N PRO A 191 -4.42 -31.30 -40.42
CA PRO A 191 -5.50 -30.49 -39.88
C PRO A 191 -6.87 -31.17 -40.08
N GLY A 192 -7.57 -31.45 -38.98
CA GLY A 192 -8.90 -32.09 -38.98
C GLY A 192 -9.25 -32.72 -37.63
N TRP A 193 -10.53 -32.75 -37.28
CA TRP A 193 -11.02 -33.37 -36.04
C TRP A 193 -10.86 -34.90 -36.11
N SER A 194 -9.95 -35.46 -35.31
CA SER A 194 -9.85 -36.91 -35.10
C SER A 194 -10.40 -37.28 -33.73
N SER A 195 -11.64 -37.78 -33.71
CA SER A 195 -12.17 -38.60 -32.62
C SER A 195 -11.73 -40.07 -32.73
N LYS A 196 -10.68 -40.40 -33.51
CA LYS A 196 -10.38 -41.78 -33.94
C LYS A 196 -9.17 -42.48 -33.29
N THR A 197 -8.44 -41.85 -32.38
CA THR A 197 -7.38 -42.54 -31.62
C THR A 197 -7.66 -42.43 -30.12
N GLY A 198 -8.36 -43.43 -29.58
CA GLY A 198 -8.67 -43.53 -28.15
C GLY A 198 -7.41 -43.52 -27.26
N ARG A 199 -7.63 -43.31 -25.96
CA ARG A 199 -6.63 -43.17 -24.89
C ARG A 199 -5.51 -44.23 -25.01
N ILE A 200 -4.26 -43.80 -25.27
CA ILE A 200 -3.10 -44.69 -25.24
C ILE A 200 -2.83 -45.06 -23.77
N LYS A 201 -2.99 -46.34 -23.43
CA LYS A 201 -2.71 -46.87 -22.09
C LYS A 201 -1.20 -46.92 -21.85
N LYS A 202 -0.63 -45.94 -21.17
CA LYS A 202 0.70 -46.08 -20.56
C LYS A 202 0.56 -46.90 -19.27
N ARG A 203 1.17 -48.09 -19.28
CA ARG A 203 1.21 -49.05 -18.17
C ARG A 203 2.04 -48.44 -17.01
N PRO A 204 1.58 -48.50 -15.75
CA PRO A 204 2.38 -48.02 -14.63
C PRO A 204 3.45 -49.06 -14.24
N PRO A 205 4.64 -48.65 -13.75
CA PRO A 205 5.48 -49.53 -12.95
C PRO A 205 4.77 -49.79 -11.62
N ALA A 206 4.78 -51.05 -11.19
CA ALA A 206 4.01 -51.56 -10.07
C ALA A 206 4.71 -51.35 -8.71
N ALA A 207 3.85 -51.21 -7.69
CA ALA A 207 4.02 -51.47 -6.25
C ALA A 207 5.01 -50.57 -5.47
N ALA A 208 4.69 -50.07 -4.27
CA ALA A 208 3.91 -50.71 -3.22
C ALA A 208 2.97 -49.75 -2.48
N ALA A 209 1.75 -50.23 -2.26
CA ALA A 209 0.79 -49.69 -1.32
C ALA A 209 1.08 -50.19 0.10
N LYS A 210 0.87 -49.34 1.11
CA LYS A 210 0.11 -49.71 2.31
C LYS A 210 -0.75 -48.55 2.78
N ARG A 211 -1.99 -48.91 3.11
CA ARG A 211 -3.18 -48.09 3.31
C ARG A 211 -3.67 -48.36 4.73
N ALA A 212 -4.12 -47.34 5.46
CA ALA A 212 -5.07 -47.44 6.57
C ALA A 212 -5.72 -46.06 6.76
N THR A 213 -6.76 -45.72 5.98
CA THR A 213 -8.19 -45.82 6.33
C THR A 213 -8.62 -45.01 7.57
N SER A 214 -9.37 -43.93 7.35
CA SER A 214 -10.58 -43.67 8.12
C SER A 214 -11.66 -43.11 7.20
N ARG A 215 -12.86 -43.69 7.33
CA ARG A 215 -14.04 -43.48 6.50
C ARG A 215 -14.79 -42.24 6.99
N SER A 216 -15.14 -41.35 6.07
CA SER A 216 -16.26 -40.43 6.25
C SER A 216 -17.58 -41.23 6.30
N PRO A 217 -18.52 -40.91 7.21
CA PRO A 217 -19.91 -41.28 7.02
C PRO A 217 -20.69 -40.14 6.35
N LYS A 218 -21.46 -40.54 5.32
CA LYS A 218 -22.54 -39.76 4.68
C LYS A 218 -23.69 -39.49 5.66
N ALA A 219 -24.31 -38.31 5.54
CA ALA A 219 -25.75 -38.06 5.75
C ALA A 219 -26.09 -36.69 5.11
N ARG A 220 -26.88 -36.62 4.03
CA ARG A 220 -28.37 -36.60 3.92
C ARG A 220 -28.96 -35.19 4.05
N ASP A 221 -29.74 -34.81 3.04
CA ASP A 221 -30.67 -33.67 3.01
C ASP A 221 -31.70 -33.73 4.14
N ALA A 222 -32.00 -32.56 4.74
CA ALA A 222 -33.33 -31.96 4.94
C ALA A 222 -33.21 -30.71 5.85
N GLY A 223 -34.00 -29.66 5.57
CA GLY A 223 -33.85 -28.31 6.14
C GLY A 223 -34.21 -28.10 7.62
N GLY A 224 -33.82 -26.93 8.15
CA GLY A 224 -34.26 -26.37 9.43
C GLY A 224 -33.13 -25.76 10.28
N ALA A 225 -33.17 -24.43 10.48
CA ALA A 225 -32.33 -23.59 11.36
C ALA A 225 -30.80 -23.57 11.09
N ALA A 226 -30.21 -22.36 11.01
CA ALA A 226 -28.76 -22.21 10.96
C ALA A 226 -28.14 -22.85 12.20
N ALA A 227 -27.32 -23.89 12.01
CA ALA A 227 -26.62 -24.53 13.12
C ALA A 227 -25.58 -23.55 13.70
N PHE A 228 -25.82 -23.08 14.93
CA PHE A 228 -24.87 -22.29 15.70
C PHE A 228 -23.62 -23.12 16.04
N PRO A 229 -22.46 -22.48 16.29
CA PRO A 229 -21.26 -23.20 16.73
C PRO A 229 -21.51 -24.07 17.97
N ALA A 230 -20.81 -25.20 18.08
CA ALA A 230 -21.08 -26.21 19.12
C ALA A 230 -21.01 -25.72 20.58
N LYS A 231 -20.33 -24.60 20.84
CA LYS A 231 -20.20 -23.98 22.17
C LYS A 231 -21.08 -22.75 22.38
N ALA A 232 -21.93 -22.40 21.42
CA ALA A 232 -22.87 -21.30 21.53
C ALA A 232 -23.94 -21.67 22.57
N LYS A 233 -24.31 -20.71 23.42
CA LYS A 233 -25.28 -20.92 24.50
C LYS A 233 -26.49 -20.02 24.32
N PRO A 234 -27.72 -20.52 24.48
CA PRO A 234 -28.90 -19.65 24.53
C PRO A 234 -28.74 -18.61 25.64
N ALA A 235 -28.90 -17.33 25.30
CA ALA A 235 -28.79 -16.20 26.22
C ALA A 235 -29.54 -14.98 25.65
N PRO A 236 -30.08 -14.07 26.48
CA PRO A 236 -30.58 -12.78 25.99
C PRO A 236 -29.44 -11.89 25.49
N LEU A 237 -29.72 -11.01 24.54
CA LEU A 237 -28.74 -10.02 24.05
C LEU A 237 -28.27 -9.13 25.22
N PRO A 238 -26.97 -9.11 25.56
CA PRO A 238 -26.46 -8.24 26.61
C PRO A 238 -26.54 -6.76 26.22
N ASP A 239 -26.69 -5.89 27.22
CA ASP A 239 -26.67 -4.44 27.01
C ASP A 239 -25.28 -3.94 26.61
N PHE A 240 -24.24 -4.51 27.23
CA PHE A 240 -22.84 -4.17 26.97
C PHE A 240 -21.92 -5.33 27.40
N VAL A 241 -20.85 -5.55 26.64
CA VAL A 241 -19.78 -6.50 26.99
C VAL A 241 -18.47 -5.73 26.96
N PRO A 242 -17.74 -5.56 28.07
CA PRO A 242 -16.48 -4.81 28.05
C PRO A 242 -15.49 -5.37 27.01
N PRO A 243 -14.89 -4.55 26.14
CA PRO A 243 -14.03 -5.07 25.09
C PRO A 243 -12.78 -5.81 25.58
N ALA A 244 -12.33 -6.82 24.83
CA ALA A 244 -11.02 -7.44 25.00
C ALA A 244 -9.90 -6.43 24.67
N LEU A 245 -8.87 -6.30 25.51
CA LEU A 245 -7.82 -5.28 25.35
C LEU A 245 -6.50 -5.89 24.90
N ALA A 246 -5.95 -5.34 23.82
CA ALA A 246 -4.71 -5.79 23.21
C ALA A 246 -3.48 -5.46 24.06
N THR A 247 -2.62 -6.46 24.29
CA THR A 247 -1.30 -6.31 24.92
C THR A 247 -0.23 -5.99 23.88
N LEU A 248 0.58 -4.97 24.13
CA LEU A 248 1.68 -4.57 23.22
C LEU A 248 2.79 -5.62 23.25
N ALA A 249 3.27 -6.04 22.08
CA ALA A 249 4.46 -6.88 21.93
C ALA A 249 5.36 -6.35 20.82
N PRO A 250 6.70 -6.41 20.98
CA PRO A 250 7.65 -5.89 20.00
C PRO A 250 7.63 -6.67 18.68
N LYS A 251 7.26 -7.96 18.73
CA LYS A 251 7.13 -8.83 17.56
C LYS A 251 5.76 -9.50 17.57
N ALA A 252 5.19 -9.69 16.39
CA ALA A 252 4.01 -10.51 16.24
C ALA A 252 4.36 -11.97 16.59
N PRO A 253 3.54 -12.65 17.41
CA PRO A 253 3.79 -14.04 17.77
C PRO A 253 3.79 -14.94 16.52
N ALA A 254 4.51 -16.06 16.58
CA ALA A 254 4.56 -17.04 15.49
C ALA A 254 3.83 -18.34 15.84
N GLY A 255 3.50 -19.12 14.80
CA GLY A 255 2.98 -20.48 14.90
C GLY A 255 1.47 -20.60 14.68
N ALA A 256 1.03 -21.77 14.20
CA ALA A 256 -0.33 -22.06 13.73
C ALA A 256 -1.46 -21.87 14.76
N ARG A 257 -1.13 -21.67 16.03
CA ARG A 257 -2.11 -21.35 17.08
C ARG A 257 -2.63 -19.91 16.98
N TRP A 258 -1.95 -19.04 16.25
CA TRP A 258 -2.28 -17.62 16.10
C TRP A 258 -2.84 -17.35 14.72
N ILE A 259 -3.79 -16.42 14.66
CA ILE A 259 -4.18 -15.74 13.43
C ILE A 259 -3.78 -14.28 13.54
N HIS A 260 -3.44 -13.66 12.41
CA HIS A 260 -2.99 -12.27 12.33
C HIS A 260 -4.01 -11.43 11.54
N GLU A 261 -4.36 -10.25 12.01
CA GLU A 261 -5.22 -9.30 11.29
C GLU A 261 -4.49 -7.96 11.18
N ILE A 262 -4.81 -7.16 10.15
CA ILE A 262 -4.32 -5.78 10.08
C ILE A 262 -4.85 -5.02 11.30
N LYS A 263 -3.95 -4.28 11.96
CA LYS A 263 -4.40 -3.37 13.01
C LYS A 263 -4.92 -2.11 12.33
N PHE A 264 -6.18 -1.80 12.63
CA PHE A 264 -6.83 -0.58 12.19
C PHE A 264 -6.55 0.56 13.18
N ASP A 265 -6.66 1.75 12.63
CA ASP A 265 -6.45 3.00 13.34
C ASP A 265 -7.74 3.83 13.35
N GLY A 266 -8.58 3.60 14.35
CA GLY A 266 -9.91 4.19 14.43
C GLY A 266 -10.55 4.14 15.82
N TYR A 267 -11.88 4.27 15.83
CA TYR A 267 -12.68 4.12 17.05
C TYR A 267 -13.20 2.69 17.16
N ARG A 268 -12.81 1.99 18.22
CA ARG A 268 -13.38 0.68 18.54
C ARG A 268 -14.81 0.83 19.04
N LEU A 269 -15.73 0.12 18.40
CA LEU A 269 -17.16 0.18 18.69
C LEU A 269 -17.75 -1.23 18.79
N LEU A 270 -18.68 -1.41 19.73
CA LEU A 270 -19.60 -2.54 19.73
C LEU A 270 -20.89 -2.13 19.04
N ALA A 271 -21.17 -2.74 17.90
CA ALA A 271 -22.43 -2.58 17.19
C ALA A 271 -23.46 -3.57 17.75
N ARG A 272 -24.41 -3.04 18.53
CA ARG A 272 -25.53 -3.78 19.10
C ARG A 272 -26.76 -3.59 18.21
N VAL A 273 -27.23 -4.67 17.60
CA VAL A 273 -28.44 -4.73 16.77
C VAL A 273 -29.52 -5.48 17.55
N ASP A 274 -30.70 -4.90 17.69
CA ASP A 274 -31.81 -5.44 18.49
C ASP A 274 -33.14 -5.08 17.81
N ALA A 275 -33.71 -6.07 17.11
CA ALA A 275 -34.94 -5.93 16.34
C ALA A 275 -34.92 -4.69 15.42
N GLY A 276 -33.82 -4.49 14.69
CA GLY A 276 -33.63 -3.35 13.79
C GLY A 276 -33.33 -2.01 14.49
N ARG A 277 -33.13 -1.98 15.81
CA ARG A 277 -32.55 -0.85 16.55
C ARG A 277 -31.04 -1.05 16.69
N VAL A 278 -30.26 -0.06 16.28
CA VAL A 278 -28.80 -0.12 16.31
C VAL A 278 -28.28 0.83 17.38
N LYS A 279 -27.35 0.36 18.20
CA LYS A 279 -26.49 1.20 19.04
C LYS A 279 -25.01 0.94 18.71
N LEU A 280 -24.23 2.01 18.58
CA LEU A 280 -22.77 1.96 18.43
C LEU A 280 -22.14 2.41 19.75
N LEU A 281 -21.70 1.45 20.55
CA LEU A 281 -21.20 1.68 21.90
C LEU A 281 -19.67 1.80 21.88
N THR A 282 -19.11 2.84 22.50
CA THR A 282 -17.66 3.00 22.66
C THR A 282 -17.08 1.94 23.60
N ARG A 283 -15.76 1.92 23.72
CA ARG A 283 -15.04 1.08 24.68
C ARG A 283 -15.52 1.22 26.13
N SER A 284 -16.01 2.39 26.53
CA SER A 284 -16.56 2.68 27.86
C SER A 284 -18.08 2.52 27.95
N GLY A 285 -18.73 2.09 26.86
CA GLY A 285 -20.18 1.87 26.81
C GLY A 285 -21.00 3.10 26.44
N LEU A 286 -20.38 4.20 26.00
CA LEU A 286 -21.11 5.40 25.58
C LEU A 286 -21.79 5.17 24.23
N ASP A 287 -23.06 5.55 24.10
CA ASP A 287 -23.78 5.46 22.84
C ASP A 287 -23.40 6.62 21.91
N TRP A 288 -22.63 6.31 20.87
CA TRP A 288 -22.17 7.27 19.85
C TRP A 288 -22.90 7.13 18.51
N THR A 289 -24.04 6.42 18.47
CA THR A 289 -24.78 6.15 17.23
C THR A 289 -25.05 7.40 16.39
N LYS A 290 -25.38 8.52 17.04
CA LYS A 290 -25.70 9.79 16.35
C LYS A 290 -24.47 10.46 15.70
N ARG A 291 -23.24 10.12 16.11
CA ARG A 291 -22.01 10.73 15.60
C ARG A 291 -21.59 10.19 14.23
N PHE A 292 -22.03 8.98 13.87
CA PHE A 292 -21.51 8.25 12.71
C PHE A 292 -22.44 8.25 11.49
N GLY A 293 -23.49 9.07 11.53
CA GLY A 293 -24.40 9.27 10.41
C GLY A 293 -25.33 8.09 10.12
N LYS A 294 -26.20 8.29 9.12
CA LYS A 294 -27.18 7.29 8.67
C LYS A 294 -26.58 6.11 7.90
N PRO A 295 -25.50 6.22 7.10
CA PRO A 295 -25.02 5.11 6.26
C PRO A 295 -24.71 3.84 7.06
N ILE A 296 -23.86 3.94 8.09
CA ILE A 296 -23.46 2.77 8.90
C ILE A 296 -24.63 2.21 9.70
N VAL A 297 -25.41 3.09 10.32
CA VAL A 297 -26.59 2.68 11.10
C VAL A 297 -27.61 1.97 10.21
N GLY A 298 -27.81 2.47 8.98
CA GLY A 298 -28.67 1.84 7.98
C GLY A 298 -28.15 0.48 7.54
N ALA A 299 -26.85 0.37 7.27
CA ALA A 299 -26.20 -0.88 6.89
C ALA A 299 -26.31 -1.95 8.01
N LEU A 300 -26.05 -1.57 9.27
CA LEU A 300 -26.16 -2.48 10.41
C LEU A 300 -27.61 -2.90 10.67
N LYS A 301 -28.56 -1.97 10.48
CA LYS A 301 -30.00 -2.25 10.60
C LYS A 301 -30.49 -3.22 9.51
N ALA A 302 -29.85 -3.23 8.35
CA ALA A 302 -30.22 -4.08 7.21
C ALA A 302 -29.68 -5.52 7.32
N LEU A 303 -28.85 -5.82 8.34
CA LEU A 303 -28.36 -7.18 8.57
C LEU A 303 -29.53 -8.12 8.87
N GLN A 304 -29.49 -9.32 8.27
CA GLN A 304 -30.53 -10.33 8.42
C GLN A 304 -30.39 -11.08 9.75
N THR A 305 -30.77 -10.42 10.85
CA THR A 305 -30.68 -10.94 12.22
C THR A 305 -31.78 -10.34 13.10
N LYS A 306 -32.23 -11.10 14.11
CA LYS A 306 -33.10 -10.60 15.19
C LYS A 306 -32.30 -9.75 16.15
N ASP A 307 -31.14 -10.26 16.58
CA ASP A 307 -30.23 -9.57 17.47
C ASP A 307 -28.77 -9.98 17.24
N ALA A 308 -27.85 -9.01 17.36
CA ALA A 308 -26.42 -9.27 17.23
C ALA A 308 -25.60 -8.29 18.07
N LEU A 309 -24.44 -8.75 18.55
CA LEU A 309 -23.41 -7.90 19.14
C LEU A 309 -22.08 -8.12 18.41
N ILE A 310 -21.70 -7.14 17.60
CA ILE A 310 -20.52 -7.19 16.71
C ILE A 310 -19.44 -6.27 17.26
N ASP A 311 -18.22 -6.79 17.39
CA ASP A 311 -17.03 -6.01 17.77
C ASP A 311 -16.26 -5.62 16.51
N GLY A 312 -15.94 -4.34 16.40
CA GLY A 312 -15.33 -3.78 15.22
C GLY A 312 -14.67 -2.43 15.45
N GLU A 313 -14.09 -1.90 14.40
CA GLU A 313 -13.39 -0.62 14.40
C GLU A 313 -13.87 0.26 13.26
N LEU A 314 -14.21 1.50 13.60
CA LEU A 314 -14.63 2.50 12.65
C LEU A 314 -13.44 3.34 12.21
N VAL A 315 -13.19 3.40 10.91
CA VAL A 315 -12.07 4.12 10.33
C VAL A 315 -12.52 5.05 9.20
N VAL A 316 -11.63 5.96 8.82
CA VAL A 316 -11.59 6.60 7.50
C VAL A 316 -10.35 6.07 6.79
N GLU A 317 -10.46 5.69 5.52
CA GLU A 317 -9.33 5.26 4.70
C GLU A 317 -8.75 6.45 3.93
N ASN A 318 -7.42 6.54 3.84
CA ASN A 318 -6.75 7.50 2.97
C ASN A 318 -6.77 7.04 1.51
N ALA A 319 -6.20 7.85 0.60
CA ALA A 319 -6.16 7.54 -0.83
C ALA A 319 -5.44 6.23 -1.20
N ALA A 320 -4.61 5.69 -0.29
CA ALA A 320 -3.93 4.40 -0.46
C ALA A 320 -4.71 3.22 0.17
N GLY A 321 -5.87 3.48 0.77
CA GLY A 321 -6.70 2.47 1.44
C GLY A 321 -6.25 2.12 2.87
N ALA A 322 -5.30 2.86 3.45
CA ALA A 322 -4.89 2.67 4.84
C ALA A 322 -5.77 3.51 5.78
N SER A 323 -6.08 2.97 6.97
CA SER A 323 -6.83 3.73 7.99
C SER A 323 -6.04 4.95 8.47
N ASP A 324 -6.72 6.08 8.61
CA ASP A 324 -6.14 7.36 9.02
C ASP A 324 -6.99 8.00 10.13
N PHE A 325 -6.47 7.96 11.37
CA PHE A 325 -7.18 8.50 12.53
C PHE A 325 -7.31 10.03 12.52
N SER A 326 -6.33 10.74 11.95
CA SER A 326 -6.42 12.20 11.85
C SER A 326 -7.53 12.61 10.89
N ALA A 327 -7.63 11.92 9.75
CA ALA A 327 -8.75 12.10 8.81
C ALA A 327 -10.11 11.71 9.44
N LEU A 328 -10.16 10.67 10.27
CA LEU A 328 -11.36 10.28 11.02
C LEU A 328 -11.82 11.39 11.98
N GLN A 329 -10.90 11.98 12.75
CA GLN A 329 -11.20 13.09 13.66
C GLN A 329 -11.74 14.31 12.91
N GLU A 330 -11.09 14.65 11.80
CA GLU A 330 -11.49 15.79 10.97
C GLU A 330 -12.91 15.57 10.40
N ALA A 331 -13.17 14.41 9.80
CA ALA A 331 -14.50 14.05 9.29
C ALA A 331 -15.58 14.15 10.37
N LEU A 332 -15.31 13.64 11.58
CA LEU A 332 -16.23 13.74 12.71
C LEU A 332 -16.46 15.20 13.14
N SER A 333 -15.41 16.02 13.20
CA SER A 333 -15.54 17.44 13.56
C SER A 333 -16.37 18.24 12.56
N GLU A 334 -16.35 17.85 11.29
CA GLU A 334 -17.07 18.49 10.20
C GLU A 334 -18.47 17.92 9.98
N GLY A 335 -18.84 16.86 10.71
CA GLY A 335 -20.08 16.12 10.49
C GLY A 335 -20.12 15.41 9.13
N ARG A 336 -18.97 15.20 8.49
CA ARG A 336 -18.84 14.41 7.26
C ARG A 336 -18.89 12.94 7.61
N THR A 337 -19.76 12.21 6.92
CA THR A 337 -20.01 10.78 7.18
C THR A 337 -19.80 9.93 5.92
N ASP A 338 -19.50 10.59 4.80
CA ASP A 338 -19.05 10.03 3.54
C ASP A 338 -17.57 9.63 3.65
N GLY A 339 -17.33 8.35 3.92
CA GLY A 339 -15.97 7.80 4.05
C GLY A 339 -15.75 6.94 5.28
N PHE A 340 -16.72 6.88 6.20
CA PHE A 340 -16.65 5.96 7.32
C PHE A 340 -16.83 4.51 6.88
N VAL A 341 -15.94 3.65 7.35
CA VAL A 341 -15.98 2.20 7.16
C VAL A 341 -15.90 1.52 8.51
N PHE A 342 -16.82 0.60 8.80
CA PHE A 342 -16.83 -0.22 10.00
C PHE A 342 -16.26 -1.60 9.68
N PHE A 343 -15.03 -1.85 10.14
CA PHE A 343 -14.39 -3.17 10.04
C PHE A 343 -14.83 -4.04 11.22
N ALA A 344 -15.74 -4.96 10.95
CA ALA A 344 -16.18 -5.98 11.90
C ALA A 344 -15.15 -7.11 11.97
N PHE A 345 -14.68 -7.44 13.17
CA PHE A 345 -13.64 -8.46 13.35
C PHE A 345 -14.00 -9.60 14.32
N ASP A 346 -15.05 -9.47 15.14
CA ASP A 346 -15.53 -10.52 16.04
C ASP A 346 -17.07 -10.43 16.26
N LEU A 347 -17.70 -11.55 16.60
CA LEU A 347 -19.16 -11.66 16.85
C LEU A 347 -19.40 -12.30 18.20
N LEU A 348 -19.96 -11.53 19.13
CA LEU A 348 -20.12 -11.94 20.53
C LEU A 348 -21.49 -12.55 20.81
N HIS A 349 -22.51 -12.14 20.04
CA HIS A 349 -23.89 -12.60 20.19
C HIS A 349 -24.59 -12.62 18.84
N LEU A 350 -25.44 -13.63 18.61
CA LEU A 350 -26.29 -13.73 17.41
C LEU A 350 -27.59 -14.48 17.72
N ASP A 351 -28.73 -13.88 17.38
CA ASP A 351 -30.07 -14.48 17.39
C ASP A 351 -30.38 -15.31 18.65
N GLY A 352 -30.22 -14.67 19.81
CA GLY A 352 -30.48 -15.26 21.12
C GLY A 352 -29.42 -16.23 21.62
N HIS A 353 -28.21 -16.22 21.03
CA HIS A 353 -27.10 -17.06 21.46
C HIS A 353 -25.86 -16.24 21.78
N ASP A 354 -25.27 -16.51 22.95
CA ASP A 354 -23.94 -16.05 23.35
C ASP A 354 -22.86 -16.91 22.67
N LEU A 355 -21.97 -16.24 21.94
CA LEU A 355 -20.87 -16.85 21.20
C LEU A 355 -19.52 -16.69 21.92
N THR A 356 -19.42 -15.90 23.00
CA THR A 356 -18.14 -15.57 23.65
C THR A 356 -17.33 -16.79 24.11
N GLY A 357 -18.01 -17.91 24.41
CA GLY A 357 -17.40 -19.19 24.76
C GLY A 357 -16.90 -20.04 23.59
N CYS A 358 -17.21 -19.67 22.34
CA CYS A 358 -16.80 -20.37 21.11
C CYS A 358 -15.34 -20.04 20.73
N GLY A 359 -14.75 -20.82 19.81
CA GLY A 359 -13.43 -20.50 19.25
C GLY A 359 -13.51 -19.25 18.37
N LEU A 360 -12.41 -18.49 18.26
CA LEU A 360 -12.39 -17.24 17.49
C LEU A 360 -12.76 -17.47 16.02
N LEU A 361 -12.25 -18.54 15.40
CA LEU A 361 -12.63 -18.83 14.02
C LEU A 361 -14.10 -19.16 13.84
N ASP A 362 -14.72 -19.86 14.79
CA ASP A 362 -16.17 -20.13 14.73
C ASP A 362 -16.96 -18.80 14.75
N ARG A 363 -16.55 -17.86 15.61
CA ARG A 363 -17.17 -16.54 15.71
C ARG A 363 -16.94 -15.72 14.46
N LYS A 364 -15.72 -15.72 13.90
CA LYS A 364 -15.39 -15.02 12.65
C LYS A 364 -16.13 -15.61 11.44
N GLN A 365 -16.30 -16.92 11.36
CA GLN A 365 -17.10 -17.55 10.30
C GLN A 365 -18.58 -17.20 10.41
N ALA A 366 -19.15 -17.19 11.63
CA ALA A 366 -20.51 -16.74 11.87
C ALA A 366 -20.67 -15.25 11.50
N LEU A 367 -19.69 -14.41 11.85
CA LEU A 367 -19.65 -13.00 11.46
C LEU A 367 -19.65 -12.83 9.93
N ALA A 368 -18.74 -13.51 9.23
CA ALA A 368 -18.62 -13.44 7.77
C ALA A 368 -19.93 -13.81 7.07
N LYS A 369 -20.66 -14.81 7.59
CA LYS A 369 -21.99 -15.18 7.10
C LYS A 369 -23.03 -14.09 7.38
N LEU A 370 -23.04 -13.51 8.59
CA LEU A 370 -23.98 -12.45 8.98
C LEU A 370 -23.85 -11.22 8.09
N ILE A 371 -22.61 -10.82 7.75
CA ILE A 371 -22.34 -9.63 6.93
C ILE A 371 -22.16 -9.95 5.44
N ALA A 372 -22.41 -11.20 5.02
CA ALA A 372 -22.36 -11.57 3.62
C ALA A 372 -23.40 -10.77 2.83
N GLY A 373 -22.95 -9.95 1.88
CA GLY A 373 -23.84 -9.08 1.11
C GLY A 373 -24.29 -7.80 1.83
N ALA A 374 -23.71 -7.48 2.99
CA ALA A 374 -23.90 -6.19 3.63
C ALA A 374 -23.37 -5.04 2.75
N ASP A 375 -23.81 -3.82 3.06
CA ASP A 375 -23.32 -2.61 2.40
C ASP A 375 -21.79 -2.48 2.56
N PRO A 376 -21.03 -2.04 1.54
CA PRO A 376 -19.56 -1.91 1.59
C PRO A 376 -19.00 -1.01 2.71
N VAL A 377 -19.84 -0.19 3.36
CA VAL A 377 -19.46 0.54 4.58
C VAL A 377 -19.24 -0.38 5.79
N ILE A 378 -19.75 -1.61 5.76
CA ILE A 378 -19.42 -2.67 6.72
C ILE A 378 -18.49 -3.66 6.02
N ARG A 379 -17.30 -3.87 6.58
CA ARG A 379 -16.31 -4.81 6.02
C ARG A 379 -15.92 -5.85 7.03
N PHE A 380 -15.71 -7.06 6.55
CA PHE A 380 -15.11 -8.12 7.34
C PHE A 380 -13.60 -7.87 7.47
N SER A 381 -13.08 -7.94 8.68
CA SER A 381 -11.63 -7.99 8.92
C SER A 381 -11.13 -9.41 8.67
N GLU A 382 -10.53 -9.60 7.49
CA GLU A 382 -9.86 -10.84 7.12
C GLU A 382 -8.65 -11.12 8.02
N HIS A 383 -8.28 -12.39 8.09
CA HIS A 383 -7.12 -12.84 8.85
C HIS A 383 -6.16 -13.63 7.97
N PHE A 384 -4.93 -13.68 8.47
CA PHE A 384 -3.74 -14.28 7.90
C PHE A 384 -3.35 -15.49 8.78
N ASP A 385 -3.22 -16.66 8.16
CA ASP A 385 -2.76 -17.93 8.75
C ASP A 385 -1.23 -18.16 8.49
N GLU A 386 -0.48 -17.09 8.27
CA GLU A 386 0.95 -17.07 7.96
C GLU A 386 1.85 -16.78 9.20
N ASN A 387 3.16 -16.60 8.98
CA ASN A 387 4.08 -16.16 10.02
C ASN A 387 3.86 -14.68 10.38
N GLY A 388 3.47 -14.39 11.63
CA GLY A 388 3.20 -13.03 12.10
C GLY A 388 4.32 -12.00 11.85
N GLY A 389 5.59 -12.43 11.85
CA GLY A 389 6.73 -11.56 11.54
C GLY A 389 6.70 -11.03 10.10
N LEU A 390 6.37 -11.89 9.14
CA LEU A 390 6.25 -11.51 7.72
C LEU A 390 5.05 -10.58 7.52
N VAL A 391 3.90 -10.89 8.13
CA VAL A 391 2.70 -10.03 8.05
C VAL A 391 2.99 -8.63 8.61
N LEU A 392 3.68 -8.54 9.74
CA LEU A 392 4.11 -7.27 10.33
C LEU A 392 5.07 -6.50 9.41
N GLU A 393 6.08 -7.16 8.84
CA GLU A 393 7.03 -6.52 7.93
C GLU A 393 6.34 -5.93 6.68
N HIS A 394 5.40 -6.69 6.09
CA HIS A 394 4.61 -6.20 4.96
C HIS A 394 3.67 -5.05 5.35
N ALA A 395 3.02 -5.14 6.52
CA ALA A 395 2.18 -4.06 7.04
C ALA A 395 2.99 -2.75 7.19
N CYS A 396 4.20 -2.83 7.73
CA CYS A 396 5.05 -1.66 7.92
C CYS A 396 5.59 -1.09 6.60
N ARG A 397 5.94 -1.94 5.63
CA ARG A 397 6.33 -1.50 4.27
C ARG A 397 5.20 -0.75 3.56
N LEU A 398 3.96 -1.17 3.78
CA LEU A 398 2.77 -0.50 3.26
C LEU A 398 2.33 0.71 4.09
N SER A 399 3.10 1.08 5.14
CA SER A 399 2.78 2.17 6.06
C SER A 399 1.42 2.00 6.77
N LEU A 400 1.03 0.75 7.03
CA LEU A 400 -0.09 0.44 7.92
C LEU A 400 0.35 0.56 9.38
N GLU A 401 -0.61 0.65 10.30
CA GLU A 401 -0.30 0.89 11.71
C GLU A 401 0.34 -0.34 12.40
N GLY A 402 -0.03 -1.55 11.98
CA GLY A 402 0.59 -2.78 12.46
C GLY A 402 -0.32 -4.00 12.28
N VAL A 403 -0.15 -4.99 13.16
CA VAL A 403 -0.95 -6.22 13.19
C VAL A 403 -1.47 -6.52 14.59
N VAL A 404 -2.64 -7.15 14.67
CA VAL A 404 -3.14 -7.80 15.88
C VAL A 404 -3.10 -9.31 15.71
N SER A 405 -2.74 -10.02 16.77
CA SER A 405 -2.65 -11.48 16.79
C SER A 405 -3.54 -12.04 17.87
N LYS A 406 -4.37 -13.01 17.52
CA LYS A 406 -5.34 -13.65 18.42
C LYS A 406 -5.23 -15.17 18.30
N PRO A 407 -5.42 -15.96 19.38
CA PRO A 407 -5.44 -17.40 19.27
C PRO A 407 -6.62 -17.90 18.44
N ARG A 408 -6.37 -18.79 17.48
CA ARG A 408 -7.35 -19.37 16.55
C ARG A 408 -8.60 -19.92 17.25
N ASP A 409 -8.38 -20.66 18.33
CA ASP A 409 -9.44 -21.30 19.12
C ASP A 409 -9.74 -20.55 20.44
N GLY A 410 -9.28 -19.30 20.53
CA GLY A 410 -9.42 -18.48 21.73
C GLY A 410 -10.86 -18.07 22.01
N LYS A 411 -11.28 -18.21 23.27
CA LYS A 411 -12.53 -17.60 23.76
C LYS A 411 -12.41 -16.08 23.79
N TYR A 412 -13.55 -15.39 23.74
CA TYR A 412 -13.58 -13.96 23.99
C TYR A 412 -13.47 -13.68 25.49
N VAL A 413 -12.49 -12.86 25.89
CA VAL A 413 -12.25 -12.51 27.30
C VAL A 413 -12.12 -10.99 27.40
N SER A 414 -13.03 -10.38 28.15
CA SER A 414 -13.02 -8.94 28.44
C SER A 414 -11.77 -8.51 29.21
N GLY A 415 -11.31 -7.29 28.96
CA GLY A 415 -10.14 -6.73 29.63
C GLY A 415 -8.80 -7.16 29.00
N ARG A 416 -7.70 -6.79 29.64
CA ARG A 416 -6.34 -7.01 29.11
C ARG A 416 -5.87 -8.42 29.42
N GLY A 417 -5.39 -9.12 28.39
CA GLY A 417 -4.87 -10.49 28.53
C GLY A 417 -3.84 -10.84 27.47
N ARG A 418 -3.41 -12.11 27.48
CA ARG A 418 -2.45 -12.65 26.48
C ARG A 418 -3.11 -13.14 25.20
N GLY A 419 -4.45 -13.21 25.14
CA GLY A 419 -5.21 -13.69 23.98
C GLY A 419 -5.45 -12.65 22.88
N TRP A 420 -4.93 -11.43 23.04
CA TRP A 420 -4.96 -10.39 22.03
C TRP A 420 -3.66 -9.61 22.13
N VAL A 421 -2.82 -9.75 21.12
CA VAL A 421 -1.50 -9.12 21.06
C VAL A 421 -1.50 -8.10 19.93
N LYS A 422 -0.91 -6.92 20.13
CA LYS A 422 -0.69 -5.92 19.08
C LYS A 422 0.80 -5.71 18.87
N SER A 423 1.22 -5.64 17.61
CA SER A 423 2.58 -5.28 17.21
C SER A 423 2.47 -4.16 16.19
N LYS A 424 3.13 -3.04 16.46
CA LYS A 424 2.96 -1.77 15.72
C LYS A 424 4.21 -1.44 14.91
N CYS A 425 4.01 -0.74 13.80
CA CYS A 425 5.09 -0.25 12.94
C CYS A 425 5.73 1.05 13.46
N ALA A 426 4.99 1.81 14.28
CA ALA A 426 5.47 3.00 14.96
C ALA A 426 5.02 3.00 16.43
N HIS A 427 5.75 3.70 17.30
CA HIS A 427 5.29 3.86 18.68
C HIS A 427 4.15 4.87 18.69
N ARG A 428 2.97 4.39 19.09
CA ARG A 428 1.78 5.22 19.16
C ARG A 428 1.02 4.91 20.43
N GLN A 429 0.67 5.93 21.20
CA GLN A 429 0.04 5.75 22.50
C GLN A 429 -0.82 6.97 22.85
N GLU A 430 -1.80 6.76 23.72
CA GLU A 430 -2.56 7.85 24.32
C GLU A 430 -1.83 8.49 25.52
N PHE A 431 -1.87 9.81 25.62
CA PHE A 431 -1.34 10.62 26.72
C PHE A 431 -2.36 11.66 27.16
N VAL A 432 -2.33 12.03 28.43
CA VAL A 432 -3.22 13.06 28.99
C VAL A 432 -2.60 14.43 28.76
N ILE A 433 -3.42 15.39 28.34
CA ILE A 433 -3.01 16.77 28.17
C ILE A 433 -3.02 17.46 29.54
N GLY A 434 -1.83 17.81 30.06
CA GLY A 434 -1.69 18.55 31.32
C GLY A 434 -1.43 20.05 31.13
N GLY A 435 -1.18 20.49 29.89
CA GLY A 435 -1.04 21.91 29.56
C GLY A 435 -0.83 22.13 28.07
N TYR A 436 -0.77 23.40 27.67
CA TYR A 436 -0.46 23.81 26.31
C TYR A 436 0.38 25.09 26.29
N MET A 437 1.13 25.29 25.21
CA MET A 437 1.76 26.57 24.90
C MET A 437 0.95 27.27 23.81
N PRO A 438 0.63 28.57 23.95
CA PRO A 438 0.06 29.34 22.85
C PRO A 438 1.02 29.38 21.65
N SER A 439 0.47 29.43 20.43
CA SER A 439 1.30 29.58 19.23
C SER A 439 2.03 30.92 19.22
N SER A 440 3.28 30.90 18.76
CA SER A 440 4.10 32.09 18.54
C SER A 440 3.82 32.78 17.20
N THR A 441 3.01 32.15 16.34
CA THR A 441 2.75 32.62 14.97
C THR A 441 1.27 32.85 14.67
N ALA A 442 0.36 32.26 15.46
CA ALA A 442 -1.08 32.41 15.28
C ALA A 442 -1.79 32.77 16.60
N PRO A 443 -2.64 33.81 16.62
CA PRO A 443 -3.47 34.10 17.79
C PRO A 443 -4.54 33.02 17.98
N ASN A 444 -4.93 32.76 19.23
CA ASN A 444 -5.97 31.78 19.59
C ASN A 444 -5.73 30.36 19.05
N ALA A 445 -4.48 29.97 18.91
CA ALA A 445 -4.07 28.61 18.55
C ALA A 445 -3.02 28.11 19.54
N ILE A 446 -2.90 26.79 19.69
CA ILE A 446 -1.79 26.19 20.42
C ILE A 446 -0.55 26.06 19.52
N GLY A 447 0.65 26.17 20.09
CA GLY A 447 1.91 25.83 19.44
C GLY A 447 2.46 24.47 19.85
N SER A 448 2.15 24.00 21.07
CA SER A 448 2.49 22.66 21.53
C SER A 448 1.63 22.22 22.72
N LEU A 449 1.50 20.92 22.95
CA LEU A 449 0.91 20.35 24.16
C LEU A 449 1.99 19.86 25.12
N ALA A 450 1.73 19.98 26.42
CA ALA A 450 2.47 19.33 27.50
C ALA A 450 1.67 18.09 27.93
N LEU A 451 2.34 16.93 27.91
CA LEU A 451 1.68 15.63 28.03
C LEU A 451 2.10 14.90 29.30
N GLY A 452 1.23 14.01 29.78
CA GLY A 452 1.54 13.09 30.86
C GLY A 452 0.87 11.72 30.72
N ALA A 453 1.31 10.77 31.54
CA ALA A 453 0.67 9.47 31.72
C ALA A 453 0.50 9.21 33.21
N TYR A 454 -0.59 8.57 33.62
CA TYR A 454 -0.76 8.19 35.01
C TYR A 454 0.12 7.00 35.35
N GLU A 455 0.79 7.07 36.50
CA GLU A 455 1.53 5.98 37.15
C GLU A 455 1.18 6.03 38.64
N ASP A 456 0.71 4.92 39.20
CA ASP A 456 0.25 4.82 40.59
C ASP A 456 -0.71 5.96 41.02
N GLY A 457 -1.63 6.33 40.13
CA GLY A 457 -2.62 7.39 40.36
C GLY A 457 -2.08 8.82 40.25
N ARG A 458 -0.82 9.01 39.85
CA ARG A 458 -0.15 10.32 39.71
C ARG A 458 0.20 10.59 38.26
N LEU A 459 -0.01 11.81 37.78
CA LEU A 459 0.27 12.17 36.38
C LEU A 459 1.75 12.52 36.19
N ALA A 460 2.53 11.58 35.67
CA ALA A 460 3.94 11.81 35.32
C ALA A 460 4.04 12.60 34.00
N TYR A 461 4.94 13.58 33.95
CA TYR A 461 5.19 14.35 32.73
C TYR A 461 5.98 13.50 31.73
N VAL A 462 5.61 13.55 30.45
CA VAL A 462 6.25 12.74 29.39
C VAL A 462 6.80 13.60 28.25
N GLY A 463 6.87 14.91 28.41
CA GLY A 463 7.39 15.82 27.40
C GLY A 463 6.34 16.64 26.66
N ARG A 464 6.76 17.24 25.55
CA ARG A 464 5.94 18.12 24.70
C ARG A 464 5.80 17.59 23.29
N VAL A 465 4.68 17.91 22.66
CA VAL A 465 4.41 17.66 21.24
C VAL A 465 4.05 18.97 20.55
N GLY A 466 4.76 19.31 19.47
CA GLY A 466 4.62 20.59 18.76
C GLY A 466 4.34 20.44 17.26
N THR A 467 3.93 19.27 16.80
CA THR A 467 3.59 18.99 15.40
C THR A 467 2.45 17.97 15.33
N GLY A 468 1.82 17.81 14.16
CA GLY A 468 0.67 16.93 13.94
C GLY A 468 -0.69 17.62 14.16
N PHE A 469 -0.70 18.92 14.45
CA PHE A 469 -1.94 19.71 14.54
C PHE A 469 -2.12 20.52 13.26
N SER A 470 -3.20 20.28 12.51
CA SER A 470 -3.57 21.20 11.44
C SER A 470 -3.90 22.58 12.02
N ALA A 471 -3.87 23.64 11.20
CA ALA A 471 -4.17 25.00 11.67
C ALA A 471 -5.54 25.08 12.37
N LYS A 472 -6.54 24.38 11.82
CA LYS A 472 -7.88 24.24 12.39
C LYS A 472 -7.85 23.49 13.72
N VAL A 473 -7.20 22.32 13.77
CA VAL A 473 -7.08 21.51 14.99
C VAL A 473 -6.36 22.29 16.10
N ALA A 474 -5.33 23.08 15.78
CA ALA A 474 -4.62 23.90 16.75
C ALA A 474 -5.51 24.99 17.37
N ALA A 475 -6.41 25.59 16.58
CA ALA A 475 -7.40 26.56 17.07
C ALA A 475 -8.53 25.87 17.88
N ASP A 476 -9.02 24.73 17.42
CA ASP A 476 -10.05 23.96 18.12
C ASP A 476 -9.56 23.46 19.49
N LEU A 477 -8.32 22.96 19.55
CA LEU A 477 -7.69 22.57 20.81
C LEU A 477 -7.51 23.76 21.75
N PHE A 478 -7.13 24.93 21.23
CA PHE A 478 -7.07 26.14 22.04
C PHE A 478 -8.44 26.48 22.64
N GLY A 479 -9.50 26.42 21.84
CA GLY A 479 -10.88 26.63 22.29
C GLY A 479 -11.34 25.64 23.35
N LYS A 480 -10.95 24.36 23.23
CA LYS A 480 -11.25 23.30 24.22
C LYS A 480 -10.42 23.40 25.50
N LEU A 481 -9.15 23.80 25.41
CA LEU A 481 -8.20 23.80 26.52
C LEU A 481 -8.25 25.08 27.36
N LYS A 482 -8.52 26.23 26.74
CA LYS A 482 -8.59 27.52 27.44
C LYS A 482 -9.60 27.52 28.61
N PRO A 483 -10.82 26.96 28.50
CA PRO A 483 -11.76 26.84 29.62
C PRO A 483 -11.28 25.90 30.74
N LEU A 484 -10.34 25.00 30.44
CA LEU A 484 -9.79 24.03 31.39
C LEU A 484 -8.53 24.54 32.10
N GLU A 485 -8.10 25.79 31.85
CA GLU A 485 -6.89 26.36 32.45
C GLU A 485 -6.90 26.24 33.99
N ALA A 486 -5.77 25.79 34.53
CA ALA A 486 -5.56 25.56 35.95
C ALA A 486 -4.38 26.41 36.45
N LYS A 487 -4.49 26.93 37.69
CA LYS A 487 -3.44 27.74 38.31
C LYS A 487 -2.20 26.95 38.70
N ARG A 488 -2.34 25.64 38.90
CA ARG A 488 -1.26 24.75 39.34
C ARG A 488 -1.01 23.68 38.29
N SER A 489 0.23 23.21 38.22
CA SER A 489 0.60 22.09 37.37
C SER A 489 -0.15 20.82 37.80
N PRO A 490 -0.76 20.06 36.86
CA PRO A 490 -1.35 18.76 37.17
C PRO A 490 -0.30 17.64 37.24
N PHE A 491 0.94 17.91 36.83
CA PHE A 491 2.01 16.93 36.86
C PHE A 491 2.50 16.69 38.28
N ALA A 492 2.80 15.44 38.60
CA ALA A 492 3.24 15.02 39.92
C ALA A 492 4.64 15.54 40.26
N GLU A 493 5.50 15.63 39.26
CA GLU A 493 6.86 16.13 39.36
C GLU A 493 6.94 17.61 39.00
N LYS A 494 7.90 18.31 39.60
CA LYS A 494 8.14 19.72 39.29
C LYS A 494 8.89 19.81 37.95
N LEU A 495 8.22 20.35 36.94
CA LEU A 495 8.85 20.67 35.66
C LEU A 495 10.06 21.59 35.84
N THR A 496 11.11 21.36 35.05
CA THR A 496 12.26 22.27 34.96
C THR A 496 11.85 23.64 34.41
N ALA A 497 12.73 24.64 34.55
CA ALA A 497 12.45 25.99 34.06
C ALA A 497 12.18 26.01 32.54
N ASP A 498 12.87 25.17 31.77
CA ASP A 498 12.69 25.05 30.32
C ASP A 498 11.37 24.37 29.95
N GLU A 499 10.98 23.32 30.68
CA GLU A 499 9.74 22.56 30.48
C GLU A 499 8.48 23.28 30.96
N ALA A 500 8.62 24.18 31.94
CA ALA A 500 7.52 25.03 32.40
C ALA A 500 7.37 26.29 31.55
N ARG A 501 8.43 26.72 30.84
CA ARG A 501 8.45 28.01 30.14
C ARG A 501 7.30 28.12 29.13
N GLY A 502 6.43 29.11 29.35
CA GLY A 502 5.33 29.45 28.46
C GLY A 502 4.14 28.49 28.47
N VAL A 503 4.15 27.44 29.31
CA VAL A 503 3.03 26.49 29.43
C VAL A 503 1.92 27.09 30.28
N ARG A 504 0.69 26.99 29.75
CA ARG A 504 -0.55 27.17 30.49
C ARG A 504 -1.07 25.80 30.89
N PHE A 505 -1.10 25.54 32.19
CA PHE A 505 -1.58 24.28 32.73
C PHE A 505 -3.09 24.16 32.59
N VAL A 506 -3.59 22.94 32.44
CA VAL A 506 -5.02 22.64 32.36
C VAL A 506 -5.39 21.51 33.29
N LYS A 507 -6.69 21.34 33.55
CA LYS A 507 -7.21 20.11 34.18
C LYS A 507 -6.93 18.91 33.26
N PRO A 508 -6.40 17.79 33.79
CA PRO A 508 -5.97 16.63 32.99
C PRO A 508 -7.15 15.77 32.55
N GLU A 509 -8.07 16.35 31.77
CA GLU A 509 -9.33 15.71 31.35
C GLU A 509 -9.28 15.20 29.91
N LEU A 510 -8.51 15.87 29.04
CA LEU A 510 -8.43 15.51 27.62
C LEU A 510 -7.29 14.53 27.36
N VAL A 511 -7.58 13.51 26.56
CA VAL A 511 -6.60 12.50 26.12
C VAL A 511 -6.26 12.72 24.65
N ALA A 512 -4.98 12.78 24.36
CA ALA A 512 -4.43 12.89 23.01
C ALA A 512 -3.79 11.57 22.59
N GLU A 513 -3.98 11.19 21.34
CA GLU A 513 -3.21 10.12 20.72
C GLU A 513 -1.98 10.69 20.03
N ILE A 514 -0.81 10.13 20.39
CA ILE A 514 0.49 10.64 19.99
C ILE A 514 1.29 9.50 19.37
N GLU A 515 1.85 9.77 18.20
CA GLU A 515 2.88 8.93 17.59
C GLU A 515 4.25 9.51 17.95
N PHE A 516 5.22 8.66 18.25
CA PHE A 516 6.56 9.07 18.66
C PHE A 516 7.60 8.01 18.27
N ARG A 517 8.89 8.36 18.37
CA ARG A 517 9.99 7.46 17.97
C ARG A 517 10.57 6.67 19.10
N ALA A 518 10.79 7.32 20.23
CA ALA A 518 11.45 6.70 21.35
C ALA A 518 11.11 7.41 22.66
N TRP A 519 11.37 6.70 23.75
CA TRP A 519 11.48 7.27 25.08
C TRP A 519 12.95 7.66 25.32
N THR A 520 13.19 8.83 25.92
CA THR A 520 14.52 9.18 26.44
C THR A 520 14.84 8.37 27.70
N GLY A 521 16.11 8.38 28.12
CA GLY A 521 16.51 7.84 29.42
C GLY A 521 15.74 8.46 30.59
N ASP A 522 15.39 9.74 30.46
CA ASP A 522 14.55 10.50 31.41
C ASP A 522 13.04 10.32 31.17
N HIS A 523 12.63 9.30 30.41
CA HIS A 523 11.23 8.95 30.15
C HIS A 523 10.39 10.05 29.47
N HIS A 524 10.98 10.85 28.59
CA HIS A 524 10.26 11.79 27.72
C HIS A 524 10.08 11.25 26.30
N LEU A 525 9.01 11.67 25.64
CA LEU A 525 8.73 11.37 24.25
C LEU A 525 9.70 12.13 23.33
N ARG A 526 10.25 11.44 22.35
CA ARG A 526 11.12 12.02 21.31
C ARG A 526 10.48 11.90 19.92
N HIS A 527 10.58 12.99 19.16
CA HIS A 527 9.99 13.15 17.82
C HIS A 527 8.50 12.78 17.85
N ALA A 528 7.75 13.44 18.72
CA ALA A 528 6.33 13.20 18.94
C ALA A 528 5.48 14.04 17.98
N ALA A 529 4.42 13.44 17.44
CA ALA A 529 3.42 14.06 16.60
C ALA A 529 2.02 13.73 17.10
N PHE A 530 1.15 14.73 17.17
CA PHE A 530 -0.25 14.54 17.52
C PHE A 530 -1.02 13.89 16.38
N ARG A 531 -1.92 12.96 16.71
CA ARG A 531 -2.81 12.30 15.75
C ARG A 531 -4.27 12.66 15.94
N GLY A 532 -4.71 12.90 17.16
CA GLY A 532 -6.11 13.25 17.44
C GLY A 532 -6.47 13.19 18.92
N LEU A 533 -7.68 13.61 19.28
CA LEU A 533 -8.21 13.45 20.63
C LEU A 533 -8.91 12.09 20.78
N ARG A 534 -8.79 11.48 21.96
CA ARG A 534 -9.47 10.23 22.33
C ARG A 534 -10.59 10.53 23.31
N GLU A 535 -11.75 10.89 22.74
CA GLU A 535 -12.97 11.17 23.51
C GLU A 535 -13.67 9.89 24.02
N ASP A 536 -13.24 8.72 23.55
CA ASP A 536 -13.74 7.39 23.93
C ASP A 536 -13.07 6.81 25.19
N LYS A 537 -11.99 7.44 25.69
CA LYS A 537 -11.15 6.92 26.77
C LYS A 537 -11.01 7.92 27.91
N PRO A 538 -11.25 7.53 29.17
CA PRO A 538 -11.08 8.44 30.30
C PRO A 538 -9.59 8.65 30.61
N ALA A 539 -9.24 9.87 31.05
CA ALA A 539 -7.85 10.28 31.26
C ALA A 539 -7.15 9.49 32.38
N ASP A 540 -7.88 9.15 33.44
CA ASP A 540 -7.41 8.39 34.59
C ASP A 540 -7.14 6.91 34.30
N GLU A 541 -7.44 6.40 33.09
CA GLU A 541 -7.04 5.06 32.61
C GLU A 541 -5.79 5.09 31.71
N VAL A 542 -5.28 6.29 31.38
CA VAL A 542 -4.10 6.42 30.51
C VAL A 542 -2.84 6.08 31.31
N ARG A 543 -2.21 4.95 30.99
CA ARG A 543 -0.95 4.47 31.59
C ARG A 543 0.12 4.37 30.52
N ARG A 544 1.40 4.54 30.89
CA ARG A 544 2.54 4.27 30.01
C ARG A 544 2.52 2.81 29.53
N GLU A 545 2.64 2.57 28.23
CA GLU A 545 2.84 1.21 27.71
C GLU A 545 4.34 0.88 27.80
N THR A 546 4.71 -0.04 28.68
CA THR A 546 6.09 -0.54 28.79
C THR A 546 6.36 -1.58 27.70
N GLN A 547 7.35 -1.31 26.84
CA GLN A 547 7.98 -2.35 26.01
C GLN A 547 9.16 -2.94 26.78
N SER A 548 9.37 -4.25 26.67
CA SER A 548 10.63 -4.90 27.06
C SER A 548 11.68 -4.64 25.98
N ASP A 549 12.62 -3.76 26.31
CA ASP A 549 13.97 -3.55 25.79
C ASP A 549 14.22 -3.32 24.29
N GLY A 550 14.83 -2.16 24.04
CA GLY A 550 15.42 -1.73 22.79
C GLY A 550 15.57 -0.22 22.75
N ALA A 551 16.26 0.38 23.73
CA ALA A 551 16.57 1.80 23.70
C ALA A 551 17.52 2.08 22.52
N PRO A 552 17.13 2.87 21.50
CA PRO A 552 18.07 3.29 20.48
C PRO A 552 19.11 4.24 21.09
N GLU A 553 20.34 4.11 20.61
CA GLU A 553 21.50 4.89 21.04
C GLU A 553 21.24 6.40 20.88
N ALA A 554 21.66 7.19 21.88
CA ALA A 554 21.35 8.60 21.98
C ALA A 554 22.00 9.42 20.84
N VAL A 555 21.22 9.77 19.81
CA VAL A 555 21.63 10.79 18.85
C VAL A 555 21.61 12.15 19.56
N ALA A 556 22.78 12.80 19.66
CA ALA A 556 22.97 14.09 20.31
C ALA A 556 21.95 15.16 19.87
N ALA A 557 21.49 15.98 20.81
CA ALA A 557 20.56 17.07 20.56
C ALA A 557 21.10 18.07 19.53
N PRO A 558 20.24 18.67 18.68
CA PRO A 558 20.68 19.62 17.67
C PRO A 558 21.29 20.87 18.30
N SER A 559 22.42 21.34 17.76
CA SER A 559 23.09 22.58 18.19
C SER A 559 22.51 23.84 17.56
N VAL A 560 21.60 23.71 16.57
CA VAL A 560 20.96 24.83 15.87
C VAL A 560 19.66 25.23 16.58
N LYS A 561 19.61 26.45 17.13
CA LYS A 561 18.40 27.02 17.72
C LYS A 561 17.38 27.37 16.64
N LEU A 562 16.19 26.77 16.71
CA LEU A 562 15.06 27.09 15.84
C LEU A 562 14.23 28.25 16.41
N THR A 563 13.91 29.24 15.58
CA THR A 563 12.94 30.28 15.94
C THR A 563 11.56 29.92 15.40
N HIS A 564 10.51 30.21 16.17
CA HIS A 564 9.13 29.78 15.84
C HIS A 564 9.06 28.29 15.47
N PRO A 565 9.52 27.38 16.35
CA PRO A 565 9.50 25.94 16.09
C PRO A 565 8.09 25.40 15.80
N ASP A 566 7.06 26.06 16.35
CA ASP A 566 5.64 25.76 16.16
C ASP A 566 5.05 26.30 14.85
N ARG A 567 5.84 27.03 14.05
CA ARG A 567 5.38 27.55 12.76
C ARG A 567 4.95 26.40 11.85
N LEU A 568 3.71 26.43 11.37
CA LEU A 568 3.17 25.46 10.43
C LEU A 568 3.78 25.67 9.04
N TYR A 569 4.52 24.66 8.54
CA TYR A 569 4.99 24.64 7.17
C TYR A 569 4.01 23.95 6.23
N TRP A 570 3.32 22.92 6.70
CA TRP A 570 2.19 22.30 6.02
C TRP A 570 0.95 22.36 6.91
N PRO A 571 0.12 23.43 6.79
CA PRO A 571 -1.00 23.64 7.70
C PRO A 571 -2.07 22.55 7.70
N GLU A 572 -2.24 21.83 6.59
CA GLU A 572 -3.23 20.74 6.47
C GLU A 572 -2.79 19.49 7.26
N THR A 573 -1.53 19.11 7.16
CA THR A 573 -0.98 17.93 7.86
C THR A 573 -0.39 18.25 9.23
N GLY A 574 -0.27 19.52 9.58
CA GLY A 574 0.27 19.95 10.87
C GLY A 574 1.78 19.80 11.03
N VAL A 575 2.52 19.66 9.93
CA VAL A 575 3.99 19.60 9.96
C VAL A 575 4.54 20.99 10.25
N THR A 576 5.18 21.15 11.41
CA THR A 576 5.80 22.40 11.85
C THR A 576 7.27 22.49 11.46
N LYS A 577 7.89 23.65 11.68
CA LYS A 577 9.35 23.81 11.55
C LYS A 577 10.11 22.78 12.40
N GLN A 578 9.67 22.56 13.64
CA GLN A 578 10.27 21.53 14.50
C GLN A 578 10.08 20.13 13.91
N GLY A 579 8.87 19.79 13.46
CA GLY A 579 8.60 18.49 12.83
C GLY A 579 9.49 18.23 11.61
N LEU A 580 9.72 19.25 10.78
CA LEU A 580 10.64 19.15 9.64
C LEU A 580 12.10 18.95 10.08
N ALA A 581 12.54 19.64 11.14
CA ALA A 581 13.88 19.47 11.70
C ALA A 581 14.09 18.05 12.25
N ASP A 582 13.12 17.54 13.00
CA ASP A 582 13.15 16.19 13.58
C ASP A 582 13.22 15.13 12.48
N TYR A 583 12.43 15.28 11.41
CA TYR A 583 12.51 14.42 10.22
C TYR A 583 13.91 14.41 9.60
N TYR A 584 14.49 15.58 9.34
CA TYR A 584 15.83 15.65 8.72
C TYR A 584 16.94 15.12 9.62
N MET A 585 16.78 15.21 10.95
CA MET A 585 17.69 14.55 11.89
C MET A 585 17.65 13.04 11.77
N GLU A 586 16.46 12.46 11.59
CA GLU A 586 16.27 11.02 11.46
C GLU A 586 16.79 10.49 10.12
N VAL A 587 16.53 11.20 9.02
CA VAL A 587 17.00 10.80 7.69
C VAL A 587 18.41 11.27 7.36
N TRP A 588 19.11 11.97 8.27
CA TRP A 588 20.45 12.54 8.05
C TRP A 588 21.44 11.55 7.39
N PRO A 589 21.63 10.33 7.92
CA PRO A 589 22.58 9.37 7.33
C PRO A 589 22.23 8.98 5.88
N LYS A 590 20.95 9.11 5.49
CA LYS A 590 20.44 8.73 4.17
C LYS A 590 20.46 9.88 3.17
N ILE A 591 20.15 11.11 3.62
CA ILE A 591 20.14 12.29 2.75
C ILE A 591 21.54 12.87 2.53
N ALA A 592 22.43 12.83 3.53
CA ALA A 592 23.74 13.46 3.48
C ALA A 592 24.56 13.16 2.21
N PRO A 593 24.64 11.89 1.71
CA PRO A 593 25.38 11.56 0.48
C PRO A 593 24.89 12.25 -0.81
N PHE A 594 23.72 12.88 -0.77
CA PHE A 594 23.10 13.53 -1.92
C PHE A 594 23.07 15.06 -1.82
N VAL A 595 23.39 15.64 -0.66
CA VAL A 595 23.29 17.10 -0.45
C VAL A 595 24.58 17.72 0.08
N VAL A 596 25.42 16.95 0.77
CA VAL A 596 26.70 17.44 1.30
C VAL A 596 27.70 17.69 0.18
N GLY A 597 28.41 18.82 0.24
CA GLY A 597 29.48 19.16 -0.69
C GLY A 597 29.00 19.43 -2.12
N ARG A 598 27.74 19.84 -2.29
CA ARG A 598 27.13 20.12 -3.60
C ARG A 598 26.57 21.54 -3.67
N PRO A 599 26.61 22.18 -4.84
CA PRO A 599 25.81 23.38 -5.07
C PRO A 599 24.33 23.06 -4.91
N LEU A 600 23.61 23.91 -4.17
CA LEU A 600 22.19 23.73 -3.86
C LEU A 600 21.35 24.87 -4.43
N SER A 601 20.23 24.52 -5.05
CA SER A 601 19.09 25.41 -5.21
C SER A 601 18.04 25.05 -4.15
N LEU A 602 17.57 26.04 -3.40
CA LEU A 602 16.68 25.84 -2.27
C LEU A 602 15.32 26.42 -2.58
N LEU A 603 14.24 25.68 -2.38
CA LEU A 603 12.90 26.27 -2.36
C LEU A 603 12.59 26.70 -0.92
N ARG A 604 12.58 28.00 -0.68
CA ARG A 604 12.29 28.60 0.63
C ARG A 604 10.85 29.05 0.70
N CYS A 605 10.16 28.65 1.76
CA CYS A 605 8.81 29.06 2.11
C CYS A 605 8.80 29.49 3.60
N PRO A 606 9.28 30.70 3.94
CA PRO A 606 9.41 31.12 5.34
C PRO A 606 8.10 31.09 6.14
N GLY A 607 6.96 31.28 5.47
CA GLY A 607 5.61 31.17 6.04
C GLY A 607 4.92 29.81 5.85
N GLY A 608 5.61 28.83 5.28
CA GLY A 608 5.01 27.55 4.89
C GLY A 608 4.43 27.55 3.48
N VAL A 609 3.89 26.40 3.06
CA VAL A 609 3.46 26.15 1.68
C VAL A 609 2.21 26.93 1.25
N ALA A 610 1.49 27.51 2.21
CA ALA A 610 0.32 28.35 1.95
C ALA A 610 0.72 29.80 1.60
N GLU A 611 1.95 30.20 1.90
CA GLU A 611 2.50 31.53 1.61
C GLU A 611 3.46 31.50 0.42
N GLN A 612 4.04 32.66 0.09
CA GLN A 612 4.97 32.78 -1.03
C GLN A 612 6.23 31.95 -0.81
N CYS A 613 6.50 31.07 -1.77
CA CYS A 613 7.76 30.34 -1.89
C CYS A 613 8.63 30.94 -3.00
N PHE A 614 9.95 30.89 -2.83
CA PHE A 614 10.90 31.33 -3.84
C PHE A 614 12.15 30.45 -3.89
N PHE A 615 12.74 30.32 -5.08
CA PHE A 615 14.00 29.62 -5.25
C PHE A 615 15.16 30.54 -4.87
N GLN A 616 16.05 30.05 -4.01
CA GLN A 616 17.28 30.72 -3.58
C GLN A 616 18.49 29.91 -4.05
N LYS A 617 19.40 30.56 -4.78
CA LYS A 617 20.65 29.95 -5.27
C LYS A 617 21.92 30.52 -4.62
N HIS A 618 21.84 31.76 -4.16
CA HIS A 618 22.95 32.53 -3.59
C HIS A 618 22.71 32.85 -2.12
N GLY A 619 23.70 33.41 -1.44
CA GLY A 619 23.60 33.82 -0.03
C GLY A 619 22.46 34.82 0.25
N TRP A 620 22.00 34.86 1.50
CA TRP A 620 21.02 35.85 1.95
C TRP A 620 21.38 36.42 3.33
N LYS A 621 20.83 37.59 3.66
CA LYS A 621 21.06 38.24 4.96
C LYS A 621 20.44 37.43 6.10
N GLY A 622 21.23 37.18 7.16
CA GLY A 622 20.77 36.38 8.31
C GLY A 622 20.79 34.86 8.04
N MET A 623 21.53 34.43 7.02
CA MET A 623 21.81 33.01 6.78
C MET A 623 22.51 32.39 7.99
N ASN A 624 22.12 31.16 8.34
CA ASN A 624 22.75 30.44 9.42
C ASN A 624 24.23 30.17 9.09
N LYS A 625 25.13 30.34 10.07
CA LYS A 625 26.58 30.17 9.90
C LYS A 625 27.01 28.77 9.43
N HIS A 626 26.17 27.76 9.61
CA HIS A 626 26.44 26.39 9.16
C HIS A 626 26.07 26.16 7.69
N ILE A 627 25.49 27.15 7.00
CA ILE A 627 25.26 27.11 5.55
C ILE A 627 26.45 27.77 4.88
N GLY A 628 27.13 27.03 4.01
CA GLY A 628 28.32 27.49 3.30
C GLY A 628 27.98 28.26 2.02
N LEU A 629 28.93 29.08 1.60
CA LEU A 629 28.99 29.66 0.26
C LEU A 629 30.26 29.15 -0.41
N ALA A 630 30.14 28.74 -1.66
CA ALA A 630 31.27 28.29 -2.47
C ALA A 630 31.30 29.03 -3.80
N THR A 631 32.49 29.23 -4.36
CA THR A 631 32.68 29.93 -5.64
C THR A 631 32.40 28.99 -6.80
N ASP A 632 31.61 29.45 -7.78
CA ASP A 632 31.52 28.84 -9.11
C ASP A 632 32.61 29.50 -9.99
N PRO A 633 33.53 28.75 -10.62
CA PRO A 633 34.58 29.34 -11.47
C PRO A 633 34.06 30.08 -12.71
N THR A 634 32.78 29.94 -13.04
CA THR A 634 32.15 30.50 -14.24
C THR A 634 31.02 31.49 -13.92
N ASP A 635 30.72 31.70 -12.63
CA ASP A 635 29.68 32.60 -12.15
C ASP A 635 30.22 33.36 -10.93
N ASP A 636 30.21 34.69 -11.00
CA ASP A 636 30.75 35.55 -9.95
C ASP A 636 29.90 35.51 -8.66
N GLU A 637 28.66 35.01 -8.71
CA GLU A 637 27.80 34.88 -7.54
C GLU A 637 28.00 33.52 -6.81
N PRO A 638 28.40 33.50 -5.53
CA PRO A 638 28.61 32.27 -4.79
C PRO A 638 27.36 31.38 -4.72
N VAL A 639 27.57 30.07 -4.84
CA VAL A 639 26.52 29.04 -4.71
C VAL A 639 26.41 28.55 -3.26
N LEU A 640 25.20 28.14 -2.89
CA LEU A 640 24.92 27.59 -1.56
C LEU A 640 25.41 26.13 -1.43
N THR A 641 25.97 25.77 -0.27
CA THR A 641 26.37 24.40 0.07
C THR A 641 26.15 24.10 1.55
N ILE A 642 26.16 22.81 1.92
CA ILE A 642 26.24 22.35 3.31
C ILE A 642 27.28 21.24 3.42
N ASP A 643 27.92 21.13 4.58
CA ASP A 643 28.95 20.12 4.89
C ASP A 643 28.55 19.20 6.05
N SER A 644 27.46 19.53 6.75
CA SER A 644 27.15 18.99 8.06
C SER A 644 25.64 18.92 8.32
N ARG A 645 25.28 18.15 9.35
CA ARG A 645 23.90 18.01 9.84
C ARG A 645 23.36 19.35 10.34
N GLU A 646 24.23 20.14 10.98
CA GLU A 646 23.95 21.48 11.45
C GLU A 646 23.67 22.43 10.28
N GLY A 647 24.36 22.25 9.14
CA GLY A 647 24.04 22.94 7.89
C GLY A 647 22.63 22.63 7.41
N LEU A 648 22.23 21.35 7.40
CA LEU A 648 20.87 20.92 7.03
C LEU A 648 19.80 21.51 7.97
N LEU A 649 20.03 21.53 9.28
CA LEU A 649 19.14 22.21 10.23
C LEU A 649 19.13 23.73 10.04
N GLY A 650 20.25 24.31 9.64
CA GLY A 650 20.33 25.71 9.20
C GLY A 650 19.39 26.00 8.03
N LEU A 651 19.31 25.08 7.05
CA LEU A 651 18.36 25.18 5.94
C LEU A 651 16.91 25.18 6.45
N VAL A 652 16.55 24.27 7.36
CA VAL A 652 15.22 24.22 7.99
C VAL A 652 14.90 25.53 8.71
N GLN A 653 15.83 26.05 9.53
CA GLN A 653 15.68 27.33 10.19
C GLN A 653 15.47 28.48 9.20
N GLY A 654 16.14 28.42 8.05
CA GLY A 654 15.99 29.35 6.93
C GLY A 654 14.68 29.21 6.15
N GLY A 655 13.81 28.27 6.51
CA GLY A 655 12.53 28.01 5.84
C GLY A 655 12.66 27.26 4.51
N VAL A 656 13.72 26.47 4.35
CA VAL A 656 13.90 25.62 3.17
C VAL A 656 13.01 24.40 3.28
N LEU A 657 12.09 24.23 2.33
CA LEU A 657 11.19 23.08 2.26
C LEU A 657 11.53 22.11 1.12
N GLU A 658 12.33 22.50 0.13
CA GLU A 658 12.88 21.57 -0.86
C GLU A 658 14.36 21.85 -1.10
N ILE A 659 15.16 20.78 -1.16
CA ILE A 659 16.60 20.83 -1.41
C ILE A 659 16.87 20.21 -2.78
N HIS A 660 17.40 21.03 -3.70
CA HIS A 660 17.67 20.63 -5.08
C HIS A 660 19.18 20.73 -5.35
N PRO A 661 19.94 19.65 -5.15
CA PRO A 661 21.36 19.61 -5.47
C PRO A 661 21.60 19.62 -6.97
N TRP A 662 22.78 20.08 -7.37
CA TRP A 662 23.32 19.83 -8.69
C TRP A 662 23.69 18.35 -8.86
N GLY A 663 23.73 17.91 -10.12
CA GLY A 663 24.22 16.57 -10.50
C GLY A 663 25.74 16.40 -10.41
N SER A 664 26.49 17.35 -9.86
CA SER A 664 27.93 17.29 -9.59
C SER A 664 28.24 17.74 -8.15
N SER A 665 29.45 17.43 -7.67
CA SER A 665 29.99 17.93 -6.41
C SER A 665 30.83 19.20 -6.62
N MET A 666 31.11 19.93 -5.54
CA MET A 666 32.04 21.06 -5.57
C MET A 666 33.45 20.67 -6.02
N GLU A 667 33.87 19.43 -5.75
CA GLU A 667 35.19 18.91 -6.15
C GLU A 667 35.33 18.71 -7.66
N ALA A 668 34.21 18.47 -8.35
CA ALA A 668 34.19 18.15 -9.78
C ALA A 668 33.00 18.85 -10.46
N LEU A 669 32.90 20.18 -10.31
CA LEU A 669 31.72 20.95 -10.69
C LEU A 669 31.29 20.75 -12.16
N GLU A 670 32.26 20.63 -13.08
CA GLU A 670 32.03 20.47 -14.52
C GLU A 670 31.80 19.02 -14.96
N LYS A 671 31.94 18.05 -14.05
CA LYS A 671 31.87 16.62 -14.36
C LYS A 671 30.75 15.96 -13.53
N PRO A 672 29.51 15.89 -14.05
CA PRO A 672 28.40 15.28 -13.33
C PRO A 672 28.69 13.84 -12.90
N ASP A 673 28.16 13.47 -11.74
CA ASP A 673 28.27 12.15 -11.14
C ASP A 673 26.93 11.39 -11.06
N MET A 674 25.90 11.92 -11.73
CA MET A 674 24.61 11.26 -11.91
C MET A 674 23.88 11.75 -13.17
N ILE A 675 23.08 10.86 -13.76
CA ILE A 675 22.08 11.16 -14.78
C ILE A 675 20.70 11.03 -14.14
N ILE A 676 19.81 11.99 -14.40
CA ILE A 676 18.43 12.02 -13.92
C ILE A 676 17.49 12.10 -15.11
N MET A 677 16.59 11.14 -15.20
CA MET A 677 15.45 11.15 -16.11
C MET A 677 14.19 11.44 -15.28
N ASP A 678 13.64 12.64 -15.41
CA ASP A 678 12.44 13.07 -14.69
C ASP A 678 11.19 12.80 -15.54
N LEU A 679 10.30 11.96 -15.03
CA LEU A 679 9.07 11.54 -15.70
C LEU A 679 7.91 12.39 -15.23
N ASP A 680 7.55 13.41 -16.00
CA ASP A 680 6.50 14.37 -15.66
C ASP A 680 5.20 14.05 -16.44
N PRO A 681 4.22 13.37 -15.83
CA PRO A 681 2.97 13.03 -16.49
C PRO A 681 2.10 14.27 -16.72
N GLY A 682 1.65 14.45 -17.94
CA GLY A 682 0.60 15.40 -18.27
C GLY A 682 -0.77 14.99 -17.72
N GLU A 683 -1.73 15.91 -17.81
CA GLU A 683 -3.09 15.67 -17.35
C GLU A 683 -3.72 14.45 -18.04
N GLY A 684 -4.36 13.58 -17.25
CA GLY A 684 -5.05 12.38 -17.73
C GLY A 684 -4.15 11.16 -17.98
N VAL A 685 -2.85 11.23 -17.62
CA VAL A 685 -1.96 10.07 -17.62
C VAL A 685 -2.19 9.24 -16.36
N ALA A 686 -2.48 7.95 -16.54
CA ALA A 686 -2.62 7.01 -15.43
C ALA A 686 -1.26 6.70 -14.77
N TRP A 687 -1.26 6.46 -13.46
CA TRP A 687 -0.04 6.16 -12.70
C TRP A 687 0.72 4.94 -13.22
N SER A 688 0.01 3.88 -13.63
CA SER A 688 0.61 2.69 -14.24
C SER A 688 1.42 3.01 -15.51
N ALA A 689 1.01 4.02 -16.29
CA ALA A 689 1.76 4.46 -17.46
C ALA A 689 3.08 5.16 -17.09
N VAL A 690 3.13 5.82 -15.92
CA VAL A 690 4.35 6.43 -15.37
C VAL A 690 5.31 5.34 -14.87
N ILE A 691 4.80 4.31 -14.20
CA ILE A 691 5.58 3.13 -13.80
C ILE A 691 6.19 2.44 -15.03
N ASP A 692 5.37 2.16 -16.04
CA ASP A 692 5.86 1.57 -17.30
C ASP A 692 6.98 2.42 -17.92
N ALA A 693 6.82 3.74 -17.93
CA ALA A 693 7.84 4.66 -18.45
C ALA A 693 9.14 4.60 -17.63
N ALA A 694 9.05 4.48 -16.30
CA ALA A 694 10.22 4.30 -15.44
C ALA A 694 10.94 2.98 -15.70
N LEU A 695 10.21 1.88 -15.87
CA LEU A 695 10.77 0.58 -16.23
C LEU A 695 11.41 0.58 -17.62
N GLU A 696 10.85 1.36 -18.55
CA GLU A 696 11.45 1.54 -19.88
C GLU A 696 12.76 2.34 -19.82
N VAL A 697 12.79 3.45 -19.06
CA VAL A 697 14.03 4.21 -18.82
C VAL A 697 15.08 3.32 -18.13
N LYS A 698 14.69 2.54 -17.12
CA LYS A 698 15.56 1.56 -16.45
C LYS A 698 16.23 0.65 -17.47
N LYS A 699 15.43 0.00 -18.32
CA LYS A 699 15.92 -0.92 -19.35
C LYS A 699 16.90 -0.24 -20.31
N ARG A 700 16.65 1.01 -20.70
CA ARG A 700 17.53 1.76 -21.61
C ARG A 700 18.86 2.16 -20.95
N LEU A 701 18.83 2.57 -19.68
CA LEU A 701 20.04 2.85 -18.90
C LEU A 701 20.87 1.59 -18.67
N GLU A 702 20.22 0.48 -18.30
CA GLU A 702 20.89 -0.82 -18.08
C GLU A 702 21.48 -1.38 -19.38
N ALA A 703 20.78 -1.22 -20.51
CA ALA A 703 21.32 -1.57 -21.83
C ALA A 703 22.54 -0.72 -22.22
N ALA A 704 22.66 0.49 -21.66
CA ALA A 704 23.83 1.35 -21.79
C ALA A 704 24.91 1.07 -20.71
N GLY A 705 24.76 0.01 -19.91
CA GLY A 705 25.71 -0.36 -18.85
C GLY A 705 25.63 0.51 -17.60
N LEU A 706 24.56 1.29 -17.43
CA LEU A 706 24.32 2.12 -16.26
C LEU A 706 23.28 1.49 -15.33
N THR A 707 23.63 1.29 -14.06
CA THR A 707 22.68 0.84 -13.04
C THR A 707 21.64 1.93 -12.79
N ALA A 708 20.35 1.59 -12.84
CA ALA A 708 19.27 2.54 -12.63
C ALA A 708 18.62 2.36 -11.26
N PHE A 709 18.37 3.47 -10.59
CA PHE A 709 17.65 3.58 -9.31
C PHE A 709 16.39 4.42 -9.52
N VAL A 710 15.36 4.23 -8.69
CA VAL A 710 14.09 4.96 -8.83
C VAL A 710 13.66 5.58 -7.52
N LYS A 711 13.03 6.75 -7.61
CA LYS A 711 12.38 7.42 -6.49
C LYS A 711 11.08 8.08 -6.92
N THR A 712 10.12 8.18 -6.01
CA THR A 712 9.02 9.12 -6.19
C THR A 712 9.57 10.54 -6.25
N SER A 713 8.95 11.38 -7.07
CA SER A 713 9.26 12.82 -7.01
C SER A 713 8.65 13.48 -5.76
N GLY A 714 7.67 12.85 -5.10
CA GLY A 714 6.78 13.48 -4.12
C GLY A 714 5.77 14.46 -4.75
N GLY A 715 5.68 14.45 -6.09
CA GLY A 715 4.71 15.21 -6.87
C GLY A 715 3.77 14.27 -7.60
N LYS A 716 3.80 14.28 -8.94
CA LYS A 716 2.99 13.42 -9.79
C LYS A 716 3.79 12.32 -10.51
N GLY A 717 5.11 12.47 -10.54
CA GLY A 717 6.03 11.71 -11.39
C GLY A 717 7.06 10.88 -10.64
N LEU A 718 7.94 10.23 -11.39
CA LEU A 718 9.07 9.45 -10.91
C LEU A 718 10.38 10.04 -11.42
N HIS A 719 11.45 9.94 -10.62
CA HIS A 719 12.80 10.14 -11.15
C HIS A 719 13.49 8.78 -11.27
N VAL A 720 14.04 8.49 -12.45
CA VAL A 720 14.98 7.38 -12.64
C VAL A 720 16.38 7.96 -12.71
N VAL A 721 17.26 7.50 -11.83
CA VAL A 721 18.58 8.08 -11.60
C VAL A 721 19.66 7.02 -11.78
N ALA A 722 20.70 7.34 -12.55
CA ALA A 722 21.88 6.49 -12.69
C ALA A 722 23.12 7.20 -12.13
N PRO A 723 23.85 6.60 -11.17
CA PRO A 723 25.15 7.11 -10.74
C PRO A 723 26.17 6.94 -11.86
N VAL A 724 26.96 7.98 -12.13
CA VAL A 724 28.02 7.93 -13.15
C VAL A 724 29.36 8.35 -12.58
N LYS A 725 30.46 7.84 -13.15
CA LYS A 725 31.80 8.32 -12.81
C LYS A 725 31.95 9.76 -13.33
N PRO A 726 32.48 10.71 -12.53
CA PRO A 726 32.65 12.11 -12.93
C PRO A 726 33.81 12.26 -13.94
N LYS A 727 33.58 11.75 -15.16
CA LYS A 727 34.52 11.76 -16.29
C LYS A 727 34.00 12.55 -17.47
N ALA A 728 32.71 12.42 -17.77
CA ALA A 728 32.04 13.17 -18.84
C ALA A 728 31.75 14.60 -18.38
N GLU A 729 31.78 15.55 -19.31
CA GLU A 729 31.36 16.93 -19.05
C GLU A 729 29.84 17.08 -19.20
N TRP A 730 29.30 18.19 -18.69
CA TRP A 730 27.85 18.49 -18.76
C TRP A 730 27.23 18.34 -20.17
N PRO A 731 27.85 18.82 -21.27
CA PRO A 731 27.26 18.66 -22.61
C PRO A 731 27.08 17.20 -23.01
N ASP A 732 28.04 16.33 -22.68
CA ASP A 732 28.00 14.90 -23.01
C ASP A 732 26.93 14.17 -22.18
N ALA A 733 26.86 14.47 -20.87
CA ALA A 733 25.83 13.93 -19.99
C ALA A 733 24.42 14.33 -20.46
N LYS A 734 24.23 15.60 -20.82
CA LYS A 734 22.96 16.11 -21.36
C LYS A 734 22.62 15.46 -22.71
N ALA A 735 23.59 15.31 -23.61
CA ALA A 735 23.38 14.70 -24.91
C ALA A 735 22.98 13.23 -24.79
N PHE A 736 23.62 12.48 -23.88
CA PHE A 736 23.26 11.10 -23.58
C PHE A 736 21.82 10.97 -23.06
N ALA A 737 21.46 11.76 -22.04
CA ALA A 737 20.10 11.75 -21.50
C ALA A 737 19.05 12.17 -22.54
N LYS A 738 19.37 13.18 -23.37
CA LYS A 738 18.53 13.61 -24.49
C LYS A 738 18.29 12.51 -25.51
N ALA A 739 19.33 11.75 -25.87
CA ALA A 739 19.21 10.66 -26.83
C ALA A 739 18.23 9.57 -26.34
N ILE A 740 18.24 9.24 -25.04
CA ILE A 740 17.26 8.33 -24.44
C ILE A 740 15.84 8.90 -24.54
N ALA A 741 15.65 10.16 -24.14
CA ALA A 741 14.35 10.82 -24.17
C ALA A 741 13.77 10.91 -25.59
N ASP A 742 14.60 11.32 -26.57
CA ASP A 742 14.21 11.40 -27.98
C ASP A 742 13.86 10.03 -28.55
N ALA A 743 14.65 8.99 -28.22
CA ALA A 743 14.37 7.63 -28.67
C ALA A 743 13.04 7.12 -28.12
N MET A 744 12.75 7.33 -26.84
CA MET A 744 11.44 6.99 -26.27
C MET A 744 10.29 7.75 -26.96
N ALA A 745 10.47 9.06 -27.18
CA ALA A 745 9.49 9.88 -27.88
C ALA A 745 9.28 9.45 -29.34
N ALA A 746 10.32 8.96 -30.01
CA ALA A 746 10.23 8.42 -31.37
C ALA A 746 9.58 7.04 -31.42
N ASP A 747 9.87 6.17 -30.46
CA ASP A 747 9.34 4.80 -30.41
C ASP A 747 7.82 4.80 -30.10
N LEU A 748 7.38 5.69 -29.20
CA LEU A 748 5.98 5.80 -28.77
C LEU A 748 5.52 7.28 -28.65
N PRO A 749 5.37 8.00 -29.77
CA PRO A 749 5.04 9.44 -29.78
C PRO A 749 3.62 9.74 -29.25
N SER A 750 2.76 8.73 -29.17
CA SER A 750 1.43 8.83 -28.54
C SER A 750 1.51 8.87 -27.02
N ARG A 751 2.59 8.33 -26.40
CA ARG A 751 2.79 8.27 -24.94
C ARG A 751 3.83 9.26 -24.44
N TYR A 752 4.89 9.49 -25.20
CA TYR A 752 6.06 10.22 -24.74
C TYR A 752 6.31 11.49 -25.55
N VAL A 753 6.89 12.47 -24.87
CA VAL A 753 7.44 13.68 -25.48
C VAL A 753 8.77 14.04 -24.82
N ALA A 754 9.72 14.58 -25.57
CA ALA A 754 11.04 14.96 -25.05
C ALA A 754 11.18 16.49 -24.80
N THR A 755 10.51 17.33 -25.60
CA THR A 755 10.61 18.80 -25.50
C THR A 755 9.35 19.48 -26.02
N VAL A 756 8.30 19.57 -25.19
CA VAL A 756 7.07 20.30 -25.57
C VAL A 756 6.52 21.13 -24.42
N SER A 757 5.92 22.29 -24.74
CA SER A 757 5.19 23.15 -23.80
C SER A 757 4.08 22.37 -23.07
N LYS A 758 3.77 22.75 -21.82
CA LYS A 758 2.79 22.07 -20.96
C LYS A 758 1.44 21.81 -21.66
N ALA A 759 0.99 22.74 -22.50
CA ALA A 759 -0.29 22.66 -23.23
C ALA A 759 -0.38 21.47 -24.21
N LYS A 760 0.74 20.96 -24.71
CA LYS A 760 0.80 19.83 -25.65
C LYS A 760 1.09 18.48 -24.97
N ARG A 761 1.10 18.44 -23.63
CA ARG A 761 1.39 17.22 -22.83
C ARG A 761 0.14 16.44 -22.41
N ARG A 762 -1.07 16.86 -22.79
CA ARG A 762 -2.31 16.20 -22.38
C ARG A 762 -2.29 14.72 -22.82
N GLY A 763 -2.44 13.81 -21.87
CA GLY A 763 -2.38 12.37 -22.08
C GLY A 763 -0.99 11.78 -22.39
N LYS A 764 0.10 12.57 -22.24
CA LYS A 764 1.48 12.14 -22.50
C LYS A 764 2.40 12.39 -21.30
N ILE A 765 3.49 11.64 -21.24
CA ILE A 765 4.56 11.83 -20.23
C ILE A 765 5.71 12.59 -20.88
N LEU A 766 6.13 13.68 -20.26
CA LEU A 766 7.41 14.31 -20.61
C LEU A 766 8.53 13.46 -20.01
N ILE A 767 9.44 13.01 -20.87
CA ILE A 767 10.73 12.43 -20.47
C ILE A 767 11.72 13.59 -20.35
N ASP A 768 11.75 14.24 -19.19
CA ASP A 768 12.54 15.43 -18.95
C ASP A 768 14.01 15.09 -18.69
N TYR A 769 14.84 15.32 -19.71
CA TYR A 769 16.29 15.17 -19.64
C TYR A 769 17.01 16.48 -19.25
N LEU A 770 16.30 17.60 -19.10
CA LEU A 770 16.91 18.93 -18.90
C LEU A 770 17.56 19.08 -17.51
N ARG A 771 17.33 18.12 -16.61
CA ARG A 771 18.00 18.01 -15.30
C ARG A 771 19.49 17.72 -15.40
N ASN A 772 19.99 17.36 -16.58
CA ASN A 772 21.37 16.93 -16.82
C ASN A 772 22.24 18.02 -17.47
N GLY A 773 21.84 19.29 -17.37
CA GLY A 773 22.66 20.43 -17.79
C GLY A 773 23.39 21.09 -16.61
N ARG A 774 24.48 21.80 -16.91
CA ARG A 774 25.16 22.66 -15.92
C ARG A 774 24.15 23.62 -15.28
N GLY A 775 24.18 23.77 -13.96
CA GLY A 775 23.24 24.62 -13.23
C GLY A 775 21.83 24.05 -13.04
N ALA A 776 21.49 22.94 -13.69
CA ALA A 776 20.22 22.28 -13.50
C ALA A 776 20.22 21.46 -12.21
N THR A 777 19.06 21.39 -11.59
CA THR A 777 18.87 20.69 -10.32
C THR A 777 17.64 19.81 -10.35
N ALA A 778 17.62 18.82 -9.47
CA ALA A 778 16.45 18.00 -9.19
C ALA A 778 16.35 17.77 -7.68
N VAL A 779 15.13 17.61 -7.18
CA VAL A 779 14.90 17.40 -5.74
C VAL A 779 15.69 16.18 -5.25
N ALA A 780 16.43 16.36 -4.15
CA ALA A 780 17.24 15.31 -3.57
C ALA A 780 16.39 14.12 -3.11
N PRO A 781 16.93 12.89 -3.17
CA PRO A 781 16.41 11.77 -2.37
C PRO A 781 16.19 12.21 -0.91
N TYR A 782 15.07 11.80 -0.31
CA TYR A 782 14.69 12.14 1.07
C TYR A 782 14.35 13.62 1.34
N SER A 783 14.46 14.52 0.35
CA SER A 783 14.00 15.90 0.54
C SER A 783 12.47 15.98 0.44
N THR A 784 11.90 16.85 1.27
CA THR A 784 10.48 17.20 1.28
C THR A 784 10.05 17.96 0.03
N ARG A 785 8.74 18.01 -0.21
CA ARG A 785 8.09 18.78 -1.27
C ARG A 785 7.20 19.87 -0.68
N ALA A 786 7.32 21.09 -1.18
CA ALA A 786 6.50 22.24 -0.80
C ALA A 786 5.11 22.16 -1.47
N ARG A 787 4.38 21.09 -1.14
CA ARG A 787 3.05 20.74 -1.66
C ARG A 787 2.18 20.22 -0.51
N PRO A 788 0.84 20.26 -0.63
CA PRO A 788 -0.06 19.60 0.31
C PRO A 788 0.39 18.16 0.63
N GLY A 789 0.23 17.75 1.89
CA GLY A 789 0.60 16.40 2.34
C GLY A 789 2.03 16.22 2.87
N ALA A 790 2.90 17.23 2.77
CA ALA A 790 4.31 17.14 3.19
C ALA A 790 5.05 15.93 2.58
N ALA A 791 4.78 15.66 1.30
CA ALA A 791 5.35 14.52 0.59
C ALA A 791 6.89 14.60 0.51
N VAL A 792 7.52 13.43 0.43
CA VAL A 792 8.96 13.25 0.31
C VAL A 792 9.30 12.66 -1.05
N SER A 793 10.40 13.12 -1.64
CA SER A 793 11.02 12.48 -2.80
C SER A 793 11.68 11.16 -2.37
N ALA A 794 10.91 10.07 -2.32
CA ALA A 794 11.25 8.84 -1.62
C ALA A 794 11.95 7.80 -2.52
N PRO A 795 13.19 7.38 -2.19
CA PRO A 795 13.82 6.21 -2.78
C PRO A 795 13.00 4.93 -2.65
N LEU A 796 12.88 4.18 -3.74
CA LEU A 796 12.16 2.90 -3.81
C LEU A 796 13.05 1.81 -4.39
N SER A 797 12.77 0.57 -4.00
CA SER A 797 13.29 -0.57 -4.75
C SER A 797 12.43 -0.78 -6.01
N TRP A 798 12.99 -1.43 -7.04
CA TRP A 798 12.21 -1.70 -8.24
C TRP A 798 11.02 -2.63 -7.98
N ASP A 799 11.12 -3.54 -7.00
CA ASP A 799 10.05 -4.48 -6.64
C ASP A 799 8.94 -3.81 -5.82
N GLU A 800 9.27 -2.73 -5.11
CA GLU A 800 8.31 -1.89 -4.39
C GLU A 800 7.51 -0.98 -5.35
N LEU A 801 8.06 -0.66 -6.52
CA LEU A 801 7.38 0.20 -7.49
C LEU A 801 6.22 -0.54 -8.16
N GLY A 802 5.02 -0.40 -7.59
CA GLY A 802 3.79 -0.97 -8.11
C GLY A 802 2.60 0.00 -8.09
N PRO A 803 1.44 -0.41 -8.65
CA PRO A 803 0.24 0.43 -8.69
C PRO A 803 -0.27 0.87 -7.31
N GLY A 804 0.06 0.11 -6.26
CA GLY A 804 -0.28 0.45 -4.86
C GLY A 804 0.63 1.50 -4.24
N VAL A 805 1.76 1.84 -4.88
CA VAL A 805 2.66 2.89 -4.39
C VAL A 805 2.37 4.21 -5.08
N GLY A 806 1.68 5.13 -4.40
CA GLY A 806 1.28 6.42 -4.97
C GLY A 806 2.45 7.40 -5.17
N PRO A 807 2.34 8.38 -6.08
CA PRO A 807 3.44 9.31 -6.42
C PRO A 807 3.88 10.25 -5.27
N ALA A 808 3.05 10.38 -4.24
CA ALA A 808 3.28 11.21 -3.05
C ALA A 808 2.90 10.46 -1.75
N GLN A 809 2.95 9.12 -1.77
CA GLN A 809 2.55 8.29 -0.62
C GLN A 809 3.41 8.49 0.62
N PHE A 810 4.71 8.73 0.41
CA PHE A 810 5.65 8.90 1.50
C PHE A 810 5.75 10.37 1.89
N THR A 811 5.64 10.65 3.17
CA THR A 811 5.56 11.99 3.76
C THR A 811 6.57 12.11 4.91
N VAL A 812 6.74 13.33 5.42
CA VAL A 812 7.51 13.60 6.64
C VAL A 812 7.12 12.66 7.79
N ASP A 813 5.83 12.34 7.91
CA ASP A 813 5.28 11.58 9.02
C ASP A 813 5.54 10.07 8.92
N ASN A 814 5.35 9.48 7.73
CA ASN A 814 5.40 8.01 7.59
C ASN A 814 6.77 7.48 7.10
N MET A 815 7.58 8.32 6.46
CA MET A 815 8.85 7.88 5.86
C MET A 815 9.84 7.29 6.87
N PRO A 816 10.04 7.86 8.08
CA PRO A 816 11.03 7.30 8.97
C PRO A 816 10.60 5.95 9.57
N ALA A 817 9.29 5.71 9.75
CA ALA A 817 8.76 4.41 10.18
C ALA A 817 8.98 3.34 9.10
N ARG A 818 8.76 3.70 7.83
CA ARG A 818 9.13 2.85 6.69
C ARG A 818 10.61 2.49 6.73
N LEU A 819 11.49 3.48 6.86
CA LEU A 819 12.95 3.25 6.84
C LEU A 819 13.40 2.35 8.00
N ALA A 820 12.83 2.52 9.19
CA ALA A 820 13.16 1.68 10.36
C ALA A 820 12.71 0.23 10.19
N ALA A 821 11.63 -0.02 9.44
CA ALA A 821 11.11 -1.37 9.19
C ALA A 821 11.84 -2.12 8.05
N MET A 822 12.67 -1.43 7.26
CA MET A 822 13.38 -2.03 6.13
C MET A 822 14.73 -2.62 6.57
N ALA A 823 15.07 -3.79 6.04
CA ALA A 823 16.38 -4.40 6.28
C ALA A 823 17.55 -3.58 5.71
N SER A 824 17.31 -2.87 4.60
CA SER A 824 18.29 -2.00 3.95
C SER A 824 17.62 -0.82 3.24
N ASP A 825 18.40 0.23 2.99
CA ASP A 825 17.97 1.37 2.17
C ASP A 825 17.82 0.93 0.70
N PRO A 826 16.72 1.27 -0.01
CA PRO A 826 16.56 0.97 -1.44
C PRO A 826 17.68 1.48 -2.35
N TRP A 827 18.37 2.54 -1.95
CA TRP A 827 19.49 3.15 -2.67
C TRP A 827 20.84 2.83 -2.02
N ASP A 828 20.89 1.82 -1.15
CA ASP A 828 22.18 1.32 -0.66
C ASP A 828 23.05 0.90 -1.86
N GLY A 829 24.34 1.21 -1.77
CA GLY A 829 25.28 1.00 -2.87
C GLY A 829 25.15 1.95 -4.08
N PHE A 830 24.29 2.98 -4.06
CA PHE A 830 24.13 3.92 -5.19
C PHE A 830 25.48 4.44 -5.74
N ARG A 831 26.34 5.02 -4.89
CA ARG A 831 27.65 5.53 -5.35
C ARG A 831 28.59 4.42 -5.81
N LYS A 832 28.51 3.22 -5.23
CA LYS A 832 29.33 2.07 -5.61
C LYS A 832 28.99 1.57 -7.01
N ALA A 833 27.75 1.75 -7.45
CA ALA A 833 27.26 1.34 -8.77
C ALA A 833 27.66 2.30 -9.91
N ALA A 834 28.45 3.35 -9.64
CA ALA A 834 28.81 4.37 -10.63
C ALA A 834 29.63 3.79 -11.80
N ALA A 835 29.13 4.01 -13.02
CA ALA A 835 29.75 3.60 -14.27
C ALA A 835 30.04 4.82 -15.18
N PRO A 836 31.05 4.78 -16.07
CA PRO A 836 31.25 5.85 -17.04
C PRO A 836 30.07 5.91 -18.04
N ILE A 837 29.71 7.10 -18.51
CA ILE A 837 28.78 7.25 -19.63
C ILE A 837 29.42 6.64 -20.89
N PRO A 838 28.73 5.80 -21.68
CA PRO A 838 29.33 5.14 -22.85
C PRO A 838 29.80 6.13 -23.92
N ASP A 839 30.99 5.87 -24.47
CA ASP A 839 31.55 6.61 -25.60
C ASP A 839 30.81 6.25 -26.91
N GLY A 840 29.72 6.97 -27.19
CA GLY A 840 28.90 6.71 -28.39
C GLY A 840 28.00 7.87 -28.85
N ALA A 841 27.84 8.93 -28.05
CA ALA A 841 27.01 10.09 -28.40
C ALA A 841 27.72 11.11 -29.32
N LYS A 842 28.91 10.79 -29.86
CA LYS A 842 29.52 11.56 -30.95
C LYS A 842 28.88 11.13 -32.28
N THR A 843 27.67 11.61 -32.54
CA THR A 843 27.06 11.52 -33.88
C THR A 843 28.07 12.01 -34.92
N LYS A 844 28.48 11.13 -35.83
CA LYS A 844 29.30 11.47 -37.00
C LYS A 844 28.60 12.59 -37.77
N ARG A 845 29.10 13.83 -37.65
CA ARG A 845 28.85 14.91 -38.61
C ARG A 845 29.35 14.41 -39.97
N ARG A 846 28.45 13.89 -40.81
CA ARG A 846 28.70 13.77 -42.25
C ARG A 846 28.93 15.19 -42.76
N ARG A 847 30.18 15.51 -43.12
CA ARG A 847 30.47 16.67 -43.96
C ARG A 847 29.76 16.42 -45.29
N ALA A 848 28.83 17.31 -45.63
CA ALA A 848 28.36 17.45 -47.00
C ALA A 848 29.54 18.02 -47.80
N GLY A 849 29.99 17.25 -48.80
CA GLY A 849 30.73 17.75 -49.94
C GLY A 849 29.77 17.91 -51.11
#